data_AF-A0A944BHQ2-F1
#
_entry.id   AF-A0A944BHQ2-F1
#
_cell.length_a   1.000
_cell.length_b   1.000
_cell.length_c   1.000
_cell.angle_alpha   90.00
_cell.angle_beta   90.00
_cell.angle_gamma   90.00
#
_symmetry.space_group_name_H-M   'P 1'
#
loop_
_entity.id
_entity.type
_entity.pdbx_description
1 polymer ?
#
loop_
_entity_poly.entity_id
_entity_poly.type
_entity_poly.pdbx_seq_one_letter_code
_entity_poly.pdbx_strand_id
1 'polypeptide(L)'
;NVGTLTPNASNNVCERTGTGSKLVLRGDVLAKDKVYRGGGVVVSGNKITKVGEITDADMADATVITCPDAVISAGLINAHDHITYTNANPGNWGEERFNHRNEWRRGNNGHKEIKAPRTSVNETGELRMLLSGTTSIFGSGDIKGLARNLDKPNAVDGPAYTSYNTFPLGDSSGFMVDSGCTKYSYELKPGKHVPHIGEGISESALNELRCLSGDGNGAKNIFDSKLAIIHGVAATPEIISAMAEKNVKLVWSPRTNISLYGDTARIPLYYDMGVTIALGTDWIYSGSMNMLRELQCADFLNTNYFDGTLTDYDLWMAATYNSAVALGFEDVLGNLEAGKIADIAIYKKDGKDLHRAVIDAKIQNVSAVILDGKLVYGDANIMTGGNTEEFDMCGVTKKIDTKATGTSMSFADIKKADKYQPFFCDQPNGEPTCVPMRSREADTTKQFTPAYGKASYEANAFVSDPNDIDGDGIPNDKDNCPKIFNPVRIQYGPTVTAMLQSDLDGDGIGDECDPFPFCKANDETCGTFNPKDKDGDGILNEKDNCPDVANPDQKDTDGDGIGDVCDACPNEAGIAALNGCPLNASKIKELRDKMVEGQIKDGTPVKTSGVVVGYGVKYDNADAKSGFFIQDGTEAGVYVYGTNSATTVAIGDKVNVEGSLTVYNGLLEITSPKVTKDGTGSVVARPITAAEALVNPNPYDSMLVTVTGVTTIAETPTFEKGDTSSWTAKDADGNEVYIDDFAAGSAFMKTAITPSTYYSSITGILVYDFKKSRIAPRSAADIVTKTVLKEVTSDVTSADWNDTIDLTLQLSAAATEDMTINLNCGTGTCANSTVTIPAGQTSATFTLKMPASGNVTVTATDADNNSKTMTITGTDPATPVSVASIVADKQSINPGGKVTLTVTLNKYAKSETTVTLTSDNEKATLNPTTLTIPAKKMVATTELSAAADLAEGTNVKVTAKVGTTEAKELSINVKKASEKFVETFDGIKPEKSSSYADIEFTSTSVTGVTWNIAKGRTDLDAYTIDGAGVMFKKGSISTTLTSGVGSISVDVKRGYSNTDKRVVKLLVDDKECGKLEISESTKEAKEYKTYQLECNDQNKSGPVKVEITNTTERQVVIDNITWTAF
;
A
#
# COMPACT_ATOMS: atom_id res chain seq x y z
N ASN A 1 4.44 -8.82 -3.84
CA ASN A 1 5.19 -7.81 -4.61
C ASN A 1 6.21 -8.59 -5.43
N VAL A 2 6.17 -8.57 -6.76
CA VAL A 2 7.01 -9.42 -7.64
C VAL A 2 8.27 -8.66 -8.13
N GLY A 3 8.67 -7.61 -7.41
CA GLY A 3 9.73 -6.67 -7.81
C GLY A 3 9.23 -5.54 -8.72
N THR A 4 9.88 -4.39 -8.69
CA THR A 4 9.56 -3.25 -9.57
C THR A 4 10.20 -3.43 -10.94
N LEU A 5 9.38 -3.38 -12.01
CA LEU A 5 9.89 -3.36 -13.38
C LEU A 5 10.65 -2.05 -13.63
N THR A 6 11.83 -2.14 -14.24
CA THR A 6 12.58 -0.96 -14.67
C THR A 6 11.77 -0.17 -15.71
N PRO A 7 11.75 1.18 -15.62
CA PRO A 7 11.14 2.00 -16.66
C PRO A 7 11.70 1.67 -18.04
N ASN A 8 10.84 1.75 -19.05
CA ASN A 8 11.22 1.53 -20.44
C ASN A 8 12.29 2.55 -20.87
N ALA A 9 13.27 2.11 -21.66
CA ALA A 9 14.35 2.97 -22.15
C ALA A 9 13.83 3.96 -23.21
N SER A 10 12.79 3.56 -23.94
CA SER A 10 11.97 4.47 -24.73
C SER A 10 10.89 5.09 -23.83
N ASN A 11 10.53 6.36 -24.05
CA ASN A 11 9.43 7.03 -23.33
C ASN A 11 8.03 6.41 -23.61
N ASN A 12 7.97 5.18 -24.11
CA ASN A 12 6.75 4.43 -24.40
C ASN A 12 6.20 3.76 -23.14
N VAL A 13 4.87 3.69 -23.03
CA VAL A 13 4.18 3.04 -21.90
C VAL A 13 4.48 1.55 -21.83
N CYS A 14 4.45 0.88 -22.99
CA CYS A 14 4.75 -0.53 -23.14
C CYS A 14 5.85 -0.74 -24.19
N GLU A 15 6.70 -1.74 -23.99
CA GLU A 15 7.68 -2.19 -24.98
C GLU A 15 7.45 -3.66 -25.33
N ARG A 16 7.66 -3.99 -26.61
CA ARG A 16 7.54 -5.35 -27.12
C ARG A 16 8.91 -5.94 -27.43
N THR A 17 9.14 -7.17 -26.99
CA THR A 17 10.30 -7.98 -27.37
C THR A 17 9.88 -9.40 -27.77
N GLY A 18 10.72 -10.08 -28.55
CA GLY A 18 10.45 -11.43 -29.03
C GLY A 18 9.36 -11.54 -30.12
N THR A 19 9.27 -12.72 -30.73
CA THR A 19 8.30 -13.05 -31.80
C THR A 19 7.66 -14.43 -31.59
N GLY A 20 7.62 -14.88 -30.34
CA GLY A 20 7.06 -16.16 -29.94
C GLY A 20 5.54 -16.26 -30.13
N SER A 21 5.03 -17.49 -30.18
CA SER A 21 3.58 -17.79 -30.27
C SER A 21 2.86 -17.65 -28.92
N LYS A 22 3.60 -17.77 -27.82
CA LYS A 22 3.16 -17.47 -26.46
C LYS A 22 3.23 -15.96 -26.23
N LEU A 23 2.26 -15.38 -25.52
CA LEU A 23 2.24 -13.97 -25.15
C LEU A 23 2.46 -13.82 -23.64
N VAL A 24 3.40 -12.97 -23.23
CA VAL A 24 3.65 -12.65 -21.82
C VAL A 24 3.47 -11.15 -21.65
N LEU A 25 2.56 -10.76 -20.77
CA LEU A 25 2.32 -9.37 -20.38
C LEU A 25 2.99 -9.14 -19.03
N ARG A 26 3.83 -8.12 -18.89
CA ARG A 26 4.48 -7.77 -17.61
C ARG A 26 4.07 -6.37 -17.19
N GLY A 27 3.70 -6.22 -15.93
CA GLY A 27 3.16 -4.97 -15.38
C GLY A 27 2.49 -5.21 -14.03
N ASP A 28 1.82 -4.19 -13.50
CA ASP A 28 0.96 -4.40 -12.33
C ASP A 28 -0.34 -5.08 -12.78
N VAL A 29 -0.65 -6.24 -12.23
CA VAL A 29 -1.82 -7.04 -12.64
C VAL A 29 -2.92 -6.94 -11.58
N LEU A 30 -4.14 -6.61 -12.03
CA LEU A 30 -5.36 -6.66 -11.22
C LEU A 30 -6.07 -8.00 -11.41
N ALA A 31 -6.13 -8.80 -10.35
CA ALA A 31 -6.99 -9.96 -10.25
C ALA A 31 -8.00 -9.75 -9.10
N LYS A 32 -9.15 -10.45 -9.16
CA LYS A 32 -10.31 -10.20 -8.28
C LYS A 32 -9.94 -10.18 -6.78
N ASP A 33 -9.08 -11.09 -6.31
CA ASP A 33 -8.73 -11.18 -4.89
C ASP A 33 -7.33 -10.63 -4.58
N LYS A 34 -6.58 -10.20 -5.60
CA LYS A 34 -5.15 -9.91 -5.43
C LYS A 34 -4.58 -8.99 -6.52
N VAL A 35 -3.74 -8.07 -6.08
CA VAL A 35 -2.87 -7.27 -6.96
C VAL A 35 -1.48 -7.90 -7.04
N TYR A 36 -1.00 -8.16 -8.25
CA TYR A 36 0.37 -8.61 -8.52
C TYR A 36 1.22 -7.45 -9.04
N ARG A 37 1.82 -6.70 -8.11
CA ARG A 37 2.73 -5.59 -8.46
C ARG A 37 4.01 -6.11 -9.14
N GLY A 38 4.32 -5.59 -10.33
CA GLY A 38 5.41 -6.01 -11.21
C GLY A 38 5.35 -7.46 -11.69
N GLY A 39 4.19 -8.09 -11.57
CA GLY A 39 3.96 -9.44 -12.04
C GLY A 39 3.71 -9.50 -13.55
N GLY A 40 2.88 -10.45 -13.95
CA GLY A 40 2.46 -10.57 -15.32
C GLY A 40 1.41 -11.65 -15.55
N VAL A 41 1.03 -11.77 -16.81
CA VAL A 41 0.06 -12.72 -17.31
C VAL A 41 0.68 -13.49 -18.45
N VAL A 42 0.60 -14.80 -18.39
CA VAL A 42 1.09 -15.70 -19.43
C VAL A 42 -0.09 -16.25 -20.22
N VAL A 43 -0.09 -16.01 -21.52
CA VAL A 43 -1.13 -16.42 -22.45
C VAL A 43 -0.55 -17.43 -23.45
N SER A 44 -1.19 -18.59 -23.54
CA SER A 44 -0.88 -19.62 -24.54
C SER A 44 -2.14 -19.94 -25.33
N GLY A 45 -2.11 -19.72 -26.65
CA GLY A 45 -3.32 -19.78 -27.46
C GLY A 45 -4.31 -18.70 -27.02
N ASN A 46 -5.53 -19.09 -26.63
CA ASN A 46 -6.54 -18.18 -26.11
C ASN A 46 -6.71 -18.24 -24.58
N LYS A 47 -5.89 -19.02 -23.86
CA LYS A 47 -6.03 -19.22 -22.42
C LYS A 47 -4.93 -18.52 -21.64
N ILE A 48 -5.32 -17.96 -20.50
CA ILE A 48 -4.39 -17.57 -19.44
C ILE A 48 -3.87 -18.87 -18.81
N THR A 49 -2.56 -19.00 -18.74
CA THR A 49 -1.88 -20.18 -18.17
C THR A 49 -1.20 -19.88 -16.85
N LYS A 50 -0.91 -18.61 -16.57
CA LYS A 50 -0.29 -18.15 -15.32
C LYS A 50 -0.59 -16.68 -15.09
N VAL A 51 -0.79 -16.30 -13.83
CA VAL A 51 -0.90 -14.92 -13.37
C VAL A 51 -0.04 -14.76 -12.12
N GLY A 52 0.71 -13.67 -12.02
CA GLY A 52 1.59 -13.38 -10.90
C GLY A 52 3.05 -13.33 -11.32
N GLU A 53 3.92 -14.09 -10.66
CA GLU A 53 5.36 -14.04 -10.94
C GLU A 53 5.73 -14.62 -12.30
N ILE A 54 6.54 -13.89 -13.07
CA ILE A 54 6.99 -14.28 -14.41
C ILE A 54 8.49 -14.58 -14.36
N THR A 55 8.84 -15.83 -14.66
CA THR A 55 10.22 -16.31 -14.69
C THR A 55 10.83 -16.19 -16.10
N ASP A 56 12.15 -16.32 -16.22
CA ASP A 56 12.82 -16.37 -17.53
C ASP A 56 12.32 -17.55 -18.40
N ALA A 57 11.97 -18.68 -17.77
CA ALA A 57 11.36 -19.81 -18.45
C ALA A 57 9.95 -19.49 -18.99
N ASP A 58 9.21 -18.61 -18.30
CA ASP A 58 7.91 -18.15 -18.81
C ASP A 58 8.07 -17.27 -20.06
N MET A 59 9.15 -16.50 -20.14
CA MET A 59 9.46 -15.58 -21.25
C MET A 59 10.19 -16.25 -22.42
N ALA A 60 10.77 -17.44 -22.21
CA ALA A 60 11.45 -18.19 -23.25
C ALA A 60 10.53 -18.43 -24.47
N ASP A 61 11.02 -18.08 -25.65
CA ASP A 61 10.29 -18.18 -26.93
C ASP A 61 8.89 -17.54 -26.92
N ALA A 62 8.69 -16.50 -26.12
CA ALA A 62 7.46 -15.73 -26.06
C ALA A 62 7.59 -14.38 -26.80
N THR A 63 6.45 -13.84 -27.23
CA THR A 63 6.29 -12.40 -27.38
C THR A 63 6.08 -11.81 -25.99
N VAL A 64 6.95 -10.90 -25.56
CA VAL A 64 6.85 -10.24 -24.25
C VAL A 64 6.46 -8.78 -24.45
N ILE A 65 5.42 -8.34 -23.75
CA ILE A 65 5.00 -6.94 -23.68
C ILE A 65 5.21 -6.48 -22.24
N THR A 66 6.13 -5.54 -22.03
CA THR A 66 6.48 -5.02 -20.71
C THR A 66 5.96 -3.60 -20.56
N CYS A 67 5.13 -3.37 -19.55
CA CYS A 67 4.46 -2.10 -19.28
C CYS A 67 4.67 -1.66 -17.82
N PRO A 68 5.82 -1.08 -17.46
CA PRO A 68 6.15 -0.70 -16.08
C PRO A 68 5.18 0.34 -15.49
N ASP A 69 4.72 1.28 -16.32
CA ASP A 69 3.81 2.38 -15.95
C ASP A 69 2.36 2.14 -16.40
N ALA A 70 1.94 0.88 -16.45
CA ALA A 70 0.58 0.50 -16.81
C ALA A 70 0.01 -0.56 -15.87
N VAL A 71 -1.31 -0.68 -15.92
CA VAL A 71 -2.10 -1.68 -15.20
C VAL A 71 -2.67 -2.67 -16.21
N ILE A 72 -2.48 -3.95 -15.94
CA ILE A 72 -3.04 -5.07 -16.69
C ILE A 72 -4.31 -5.52 -15.97
N SER A 73 -5.46 -5.34 -16.62
CA SER A 73 -6.79 -5.68 -16.09
C SER A 73 -7.45 -6.74 -16.97
N ALA A 74 -8.39 -7.50 -16.42
CA ALA A 74 -9.39 -8.16 -17.25
C ALA A 74 -10.02 -7.12 -18.19
N GLY A 75 -10.30 -7.52 -19.43
CA GLY A 75 -11.01 -6.65 -20.36
C GLY A 75 -12.39 -6.28 -19.79
N LEU A 76 -12.82 -5.04 -20.02
CA LEU A 76 -14.13 -4.59 -19.53
C LEU A 76 -15.25 -5.40 -20.20
N ILE A 77 -16.32 -5.62 -19.46
CA ILE A 77 -17.52 -6.31 -19.91
C ILE A 77 -18.69 -5.33 -19.84
N ASN A 78 -19.23 -4.99 -21.01
CA ASN A 78 -20.48 -4.24 -21.09
C ASN A 78 -21.65 -5.20 -20.89
N ALA A 79 -22.23 -5.21 -19.68
CA ALA A 79 -23.27 -6.17 -19.32
C ALA A 79 -24.64 -5.89 -19.96
N HIS A 80 -24.81 -4.72 -20.60
CA HIS A 80 -26.05 -4.38 -21.28
C HIS A 80 -25.85 -3.26 -22.33
N ASP A 81 -26.24 -3.53 -23.58
CA ASP A 81 -26.29 -2.56 -24.68
C ASP A 81 -27.49 -2.86 -25.62
N HIS A 82 -27.71 -2.01 -26.62
CA HIS A 82 -28.50 -2.30 -27.81
C HIS A 82 -27.70 -2.01 -29.08
N ILE A 83 -26.83 -2.94 -29.46
CA ILE A 83 -25.79 -2.71 -30.49
C ILE A 83 -26.38 -2.35 -31.87
N THR A 84 -27.62 -2.74 -32.16
CA THR A 84 -28.29 -2.37 -33.43
C THR A 84 -28.69 -0.89 -33.52
N TYR A 85 -28.58 -0.10 -32.46
CA TYR A 85 -28.90 1.34 -32.45
C TYR A 85 -27.67 2.25 -32.35
N THR A 86 -26.46 1.70 -32.37
CA THR A 86 -25.23 2.46 -32.08
C THR A 86 -24.72 3.31 -33.25
N ASN A 87 -25.23 3.12 -34.47
CA ASN A 87 -24.89 3.94 -35.62
C ASN A 87 -25.83 5.16 -35.75
N ALA A 88 -25.88 5.96 -34.69
CA ALA A 88 -26.65 7.18 -34.57
C ALA A 88 -26.01 8.12 -33.54
N ASN A 89 -26.29 9.42 -33.66
CA ASN A 89 -25.92 10.39 -32.62
C ASN A 89 -26.81 10.18 -31.38
N PRO A 90 -26.33 10.56 -30.17
CA PRO A 90 -27.18 10.65 -29.00
C PRO A 90 -28.44 11.46 -29.27
N GLY A 91 -29.52 11.06 -28.59
CA GLY A 91 -30.80 11.73 -28.73
C GLY A 91 -30.82 13.09 -28.05
N ASN A 92 -31.78 13.91 -28.46
CA ASN A 92 -32.04 15.19 -27.81
C ASN A 92 -33.55 15.37 -27.61
N TRP A 93 -33.98 15.29 -26.37
CA TRP A 93 -35.35 15.55 -25.91
C TRP A 93 -35.40 16.71 -24.89
N GLY A 94 -34.32 17.52 -24.82
CA GLY A 94 -34.24 18.66 -23.91
C GLY A 94 -34.34 18.25 -22.43
N GLU A 95 -35.17 18.98 -21.69
CA GLU A 95 -35.40 18.79 -20.25
C GLU A 95 -36.55 17.82 -19.94
N GLU A 96 -37.16 17.21 -20.96
CA GLU A 96 -38.21 16.20 -20.78
C GLU A 96 -37.62 14.97 -20.06
N ARG A 97 -38.37 14.43 -19.10
CA ARG A 97 -38.06 13.18 -18.40
C ARG A 97 -39.29 12.30 -18.36
N PHE A 98 -39.06 11.00 -18.25
CA PHE A 98 -40.08 9.98 -18.30
C PHE A 98 -40.22 9.30 -16.92
N ASN A 99 -41.35 8.68 -16.68
CA ASN A 99 -41.67 7.87 -15.50
C ASN A 99 -41.64 6.37 -15.84
N HIS A 100 -41.82 5.98 -17.11
CA HIS A 100 -41.80 4.59 -17.56
C HIS A 100 -41.19 4.44 -18.96
N ARG A 101 -40.49 3.33 -19.24
CA ARG A 101 -39.88 3.07 -20.56
C ARG A 101 -40.82 3.22 -21.76
N ASN A 102 -42.10 2.87 -21.58
CA ASN A 102 -43.11 2.96 -22.64
C ASN A 102 -43.56 4.39 -22.95
N GLU A 103 -43.25 5.39 -22.13
CA GLU A 103 -43.56 6.79 -22.42
C GLU A 103 -42.66 7.34 -23.52
N TRP A 104 -41.34 7.19 -23.38
CA TRP A 104 -40.42 7.56 -24.46
C TRP A 104 -40.49 6.60 -25.65
N ARG A 105 -40.75 5.31 -25.43
CA ARG A 105 -40.75 4.31 -26.52
C ARG A 105 -42.02 4.33 -27.36
N ARG A 106 -43.17 4.70 -26.79
CA ARG A 106 -44.48 4.64 -27.47
C ARG A 106 -45.25 5.95 -27.46
N GLY A 107 -44.73 6.99 -26.80
CA GLY A 107 -45.46 8.25 -26.60
C GLY A 107 -46.67 8.08 -25.68
N ASN A 108 -46.62 7.12 -24.75
CA ASN A 108 -47.68 6.93 -23.76
C ASN A 108 -47.79 8.15 -22.83
N ASN A 109 -48.94 8.29 -22.16
CA ASN A 109 -49.21 9.38 -21.20
C ASN A 109 -49.00 10.80 -21.79
N GLY A 110 -49.14 10.97 -23.10
CA GLY A 110 -48.99 12.27 -23.77
C GLY A 110 -47.54 12.68 -24.07
N HIS A 111 -46.57 11.80 -23.77
CA HIS A 111 -45.17 12.03 -24.11
C HIS A 111 -44.88 11.91 -25.60
N LYS A 112 -43.76 12.49 -26.03
CA LYS A 112 -43.29 12.35 -27.40
C LYS A 112 -42.44 11.09 -27.55
N GLU A 113 -42.84 10.22 -28.48
CA GLU A 113 -42.04 9.05 -28.85
C GLU A 113 -40.65 9.46 -29.36
N ILE A 114 -39.60 8.87 -28.78
CA ILE A 114 -38.22 8.94 -29.26
C ILE A 114 -38.04 7.95 -30.41
N LYS A 115 -37.84 8.49 -31.61
CA LYS A 115 -37.63 7.69 -32.83
C LYS A 115 -36.15 7.45 -33.07
N ALA A 116 -35.65 6.28 -32.67
CA ALA A 116 -34.29 5.83 -32.94
C ALA A 116 -34.25 4.93 -34.20
N PRO A 117 -33.39 5.22 -35.19
CA PRO A 117 -33.20 4.37 -36.35
C PRO A 117 -32.39 3.13 -35.96
N ARG A 118 -32.99 1.95 -36.17
CA ARG A 118 -32.26 0.69 -36.08
C ARG A 118 -31.38 0.50 -37.32
N THR A 119 -30.15 0.05 -37.10
CA THR A 119 -29.14 -0.16 -38.15
C THR A 119 -28.65 -1.60 -38.14
N SER A 120 -28.05 -2.03 -39.25
CA SER A 120 -27.45 -3.36 -39.40
C SER A 120 -25.92 -3.36 -39.32
N VAL A 121 -25.29 -2.22 -38.99
CA VAL A 121 -23.83 -2.06 -38.96
C VAL A 121 -23.35 -1.99 -37.51
N ASN A 122 -23.29 -3.16 -36.87
CA ASN A 122 -23.02 -3.30 -35.44
C ASN A 122 -21.56 -2.98 -35.09
N GLU A 123 -20.65 -3.14 -36.05
CA GLU A 123 -19.20 -2.97 -35.87
C GLU A 123 -18.84 -1.55 -35.43
N THR A 124 -19.66 -0.54 -35.73
CA THR A 124 -19.43 0.84 -35.27
C THR A 124 -19.55 0.98 -33.75
N GLY A 125 -20.55 0.34 -33.14
CA GLY A 125 -20.70 0.29 -31.68
C GLY A 125 -19.61 -0.54 -31.02
N GLU A 126 -19.34 -1.72 -31.57
CA GLU A 126 -18.33 -2.63 -31.02
C GLU A 126 -16.92 -2.04 -31.10
N LEU A 127 -16.63 -1.23 -32.14
CA LEU A 127 -15.37 -0.51 -32.24
C LEU A 127 -15.19 0.47 -31.08
N ARG A 128 -16.23 1.23 -30.70
CA ARG A 128 -16.15 2.16 -29.55
C ARG A 128 -15.86 1.42 -28.26
N MET A 129 -16.48 0.26 -28.07
CA MET A 129 -16.26 -0.62 -26.93
C MET A 129 -14.83 -1.14 -26.93
N LEU A 130 -14.36 -1.71 -28.04
CA LEU A 130 -13.01 -2.24 -28.16
C LEU A 130 -11.95 -1.18 -27.87
N LEU A 131 -12.10 0.03 -28.41
CA LEU A 131 -11.15 1.14 -28.20
C LEU A 131 -11.07 1.57 -26.73
N SER A 132 -12.10 1.31 -25.93
CA SER A 132 -12.16 1.60 -24.49
C SER A 132 -11.57 0.48 -23.60
N GLY A 133 -11.10 -0.60 -24.21
CA GLY A 133 -10.65 -1.79 -23.47
C GLY A 133 -11.77 -2.78 -23.12
N THR A 134 -12.96 -2.60 -23.69
CA THR A 134 -14.05 -3.57 -23.56
C THR A 134 -13.80 -4.74 -24.50
N THR A 135 -13.77 -5.95 -23.96
CA THR A 135 -13.56 -7.18 -24.74
C THR A 135 -14.86 -7.94 -24.97
N SER A 136 -15.85 -7.76 -24.11
CA SER A 136 -17.15 -8.46 -24.18
C SER A 136 -18.34 -7.52 -24.03
N ILE A 137 -19.42 -7.82 -24.76
CA ILE A 137 -20.67 -7.07 -24.75
C ILE A 137 -21.84 -8.03 -24.67
N PHE A 138 -22.88 -7.63 -23.96
CA PHE A 138 -24.19 -8.29 -23.97
C PHE A 138 -25.25 -7.29 -24.43
N GLY A 139 -25.75 -7.39 -25.67
CA GLY A 139 -26.56 -6.28 -26.20
C GLY A 139 -27.32 -6.46 -27.51
N SER A 140 -27.70 -7.69 -27.84
CA SER A 140 -28.49 -8.13 -29.00
C SER A 140 -28.00 -7.59 -30.36
N GLY A 141 -26.97 -8.24 -30.89
CA GLY A 141 -26.55 -8.15 -32.29
C GLY A 141 -25.97 -9.46 -32.80
N ASP A 142 -26.63 -10.10 -33.78
CA ASP A 142 -26.39 -11.50 -34.17
C ASP A 142 -25.05 -11.78 -34.91
N ILE A 143 -24.15 -10.82 -35.01
CA ILE A 143 -22.98 -10.84 -35.89
C ILE A 143 -21.70 -11.14 -35.08
N LYS A 144 -20.75 -11.87 -35.68
CA LYS A 144 -19.39 -12.00 -35.12
C LYS A 144 -18.67 -10.66 -35.29
N GLY A 145 -18.29 -10.06 -34.18
CA GLY A 145 -17.93 -8.65 -34.11
C GLY A 145 -16.47 -8.33 -33.81
N LEU A 146 -16.22 -7.06 -33.46
CA LEU A 146 -14.96 -6.57 -32.90
C LEU A 146 -14.79 -6.92 -31.42
N ALA A 147 -15.89 -7.03 -30.68
CA ALA A 147 -15.93 -7.51 -29.30
C ALA A 147 -16.65 -8.86 -29.25
N ARG A 148 -16.41 -9.62 -28.17
CA ARG A 148 -17.10 -10.88 -27.92
C ARG A 148 -18.56 -10.61 -27.54
N ASN A 149 -19.49 -11.15 -28.29
CA ASN A 149 -20.90 -11.05 -27.95
C ASN A 149 -21.32 -12.22 -27.03
N LEU A 150 -21.82 -11.90 -25.83
CA LEU A 150 -22.19 -12.87 -24.78
C LEU A 150 -23.65 -13.35 -24.85
N ASP A 151 -24.48 -12.79 -25.73
CA ASP A 151 -25.88 -13.23 -25.91
C ASP A 151 -26.06 -14.41 -26.88
N LYS A 152 -24.96 -14.95 -27.42
CA LYS A 152 -24.98 -16.03 -28.42
C LYS A 152 -24.57 -17.38 -27.81
N PRO A 153 -25.33 -18.47 -28.03
CA PRO A 153 -25.08 -19.80 -27.40
C PRO A 153 -23.69 -20.43 -27.64
N ASN A 154 -22.92 -19.94 -28.62
CA ASN A 154 -21.64 -20.53 -29.06
C ASN A 154 -20.48 -19.51 -29.11
N ALA A 155 -20.62 -18.33 -28.49
CA ALA A 155 -19.58 -17.29 -28.58
C ALA A 155 -18.43 -17.45 -27.58
N VAL A 156 -18.59 -18.31 -26.56
CA VAL A 156 -17.61 -18.55 -25.50
C VAL A 156 -17.63 -20.04 -25.11
N ASP A 157 -16.49 -20.59 -24.70
CA ASP A 157 -16.39 -21.92 -24.06
C ASP A 157 -16.98 -21.86 -22.62
N GLY A 158 -18.28 -21.58 -22.49
CA GLY A 158 -19.02 -21.39 -21.23
C GLY A 158 -20.48 -21.88 -21.30
N PRO A 159 -21.27 -21.82 -20.22
CA PRO A 159 -22.61 -22.41 -20.18
C PRO A 159 -23.51 -21.90 -21.31
N ALA A 160 -24.20 -22.85 -21.95
CA ALA A 160 -24.74 -22.73 -23.30
C ALA A 160 -25.92 -21.75 -23.51
N TYR A 161 -26.34 -20.95 -22.52
CA TYR A 161 -27.51 -20.07 -22.70
C TYR A 161 -27.64 -18.94 -21.67
N THR A 162 -27.43 -17.69 -22.11
CA THR A 162 -27.85 -16.47 -21.42
C THR A 162 -28.92 -15.78 -22.28
N SER A 163 -30.13 -15.66 -21.76
CA SER A 163 -31.28 -15.13 -22.48
C SER A 163 -31.39 -13.62 -22.31
N TYR A 164 -31.13 -12.88 -23.38
CA TYR A 164 -31.49 -11.47 -23.50
C TYR A 164 -32.99 -11.32 -23.78
N ASN A 165 -33.69 -10.41 -23.07
CA ASN A 165 -35.08 -10.09 -23.36
C ASN A 165 -35.42 -8.63 -23.00
N THR A 166 -35.62 -7.78 -24.00
CA THR A 166 -36.00 -6.37 -23.79
C THR A 166 -37.44 -6.20 -23.29
N PHE A 167 -38.38 -7.07 -23.68
CA PHE A 167 -39.81 -6.95 -23.37
C PHE A 167 -40.35 -8.26 -22.81
N PRO A 168 -39.92 -8.64 -21.60
CA PRO A 168 -40.12 -9.97 -21.06
C PRO A 168 -41.53 -10.23 -20.55
N LEU A 169 -42.38 -9.20 -20.48
CA LEU A 169 -43.70 -9.26 -19.87
C LEU A 169 -44.86 -9.23 -20.86
N GLY A 170 -44.58 -9.38 -22.16
CA GLY A 170 -45.58 -9.26 -23.23
C GLY A 170 -45.97 -7.81 -23.54
N ASP A 171 -45.29 -6.84 -22.94
CA ASP A 171 -45.54 -5.40 -23.02
C ASP A 171 -44.96 -4.75 -24.29
N SER A 172 -44.62 -5.55 -25.30
CA SER A 172 -44.12 -5.06 -26.59
C SER A 172 -45.06 -4.06 -27.26
N SER A 173 -46.37 -4.16 -27.03
CA SER A 173 -47.39 -3.21 -27.51
C SER A 173 -47.41 -1.87 -26.78
N GLY A 174 -46.69 -1.76 -25.66
CA GLY A 174 -46.60 -0.55 -24.86
C GLY A 174 -47.60 -0.45 -23.73
N PHE A 175 -48.32 -1.52 -23.36
CA PHE A 175 -49.20 -1.42 -22.19
C PHE A 175 -48.40 -1.19 -20.90
N MET A 176 -49.03 -0.55 -19.92
CA MET A 176 -48.50 -0.29 -18.58
C MET A 176 -49.57 -0.71 -17.58
N VAL A 177 -49.19 -1.30 -16.46
CA VAL A 177 -50.11 -1.86 -15.46
C VAL A 177 -49.72 -1.35 -14.08
N ASP A 178 -50.51 -0.44 -13.53
CA ASP A 178 -50.24 0.15 -12.20
C ASP A 178 -50.55 -0.82 -11.05
N SER A 179 -51.37 -1.86 -11.29
CA SER A 179 -51.72 -2.84 -10.25
C SER A 179 -52.18 -4.18 -10.82
N GLY A 180 -51.78 -5.28 -10.17
CA GLY A 180 -52.19 -6.64 -10.51
C GLY A 180 -51.34 -7.25 -11.64
N CYS A 181 -51.29 -8.58 -11.69
CA CYS A 181 -50.26 -9.29 -12.46
C CYS A 181 -50.78 -10.07 -13.68
N THR A 182 -52.10 -10.18 -13.86
CA THR A 182 -52.72 -11.07 -14.86
C THR A 182 -52.47 -10.70 -16.32
N LYS A 183 -52.05 -9.46 -16.59
CA LYS A 183 -51.70 -9.00 -17.94
C LYS A 183 -50.27 -9.35 -18.35
N TYR A 184 -49.38 -9.62 -17.39
CA TYR A 184 -48.00 -9.95 -17.70
C TYR A 184 -47.88 -11.41 -18.16
N SER A 185 -47.16 -11.61 -19.25
CA SER A 185 -46.80 -12.95 -19.73
C SER A 185 -45.28 -13.09 -19.65
N TYR A 186 -44.79 -13.94 -18.75
CA TYR A 186 -43.35 -14.17 -18.60
C TYR A 186 -42.96 -15.61 -18.95
N GLU A 187 -42.12 -15.75 -19.98
CA GLU A 187 -41.55 -17.02 -20.43
C GLU A 187 -40.11 -17.18 -19.91
N LEU A 188 -39.92 -18.10 -18.96
CA LEU A 188 -38.57 -18.53 -18.55
C LEU A 188 -38.00 -19.45 -19.62
N LYS A 189 -36.86 -19.05 -20.18
CA LYS A 189 -36.05 -19.95 -21.03
C LYS A 189 -35.11 -20.79 -20.14
N PRO A 190 -34.45 -21.84 -20.64
CA PRO A 190 -33.35 -22.46 -19.89
C PRO A 190 -32.20 -21.45 -19.69
N GLY A 191 -31.39 -21.57 -18.63
CA GLY A 191 -30.15 -20.78 -18.46
C GLY A 191 -30.31 -19.47 -17.67
N LYS A 192 -29.37 -18.54 -17.86
CA LYS A 192 -29.38 -17.21 -17.22
C LYS A 192 -30.39 -16.29 -17.90
N HIS A 193 -30.99 -15.35 -17.15
CA HIS A 193 -31.99 -14.40 -17.65
C HIS A 193 -31.55 -12.97 -17.37
N VAL A 194 -31.50 -12.14 -18.41
CA VAL A 194 -31.09 -10.74 -18.28
C VAL A 194 -32.15 -9.80 -18.90
N PRO A 195 -33.33 -9.67 -18.25
CA PRO A 195 -34.45 -8.86 -18.74
C PRO A 195 -34.41 -7.38 -18.34
N HIS A 196 -35.13 -6.52 -19.08
CA HIS A 196 -35.51 -5.19 -18.60
C HIS A 196 -36.76 -5.30 -17.72
N ILE A 197 -36.64 -4.91 -16.45
CA ILE A 197 -37.72 -4.94 -15.46
C ILE A 197 -37.57 -3.71 -14.57
N GLY A 198 -38.66 -3.00 -14.29
CA GLY A 198 -38.62 -1.86 -13.37
C GLY A 198 -37.85 -0.66 -13.94
N GLU A 199 -37.90 -0.49 -15.26
CA GLU A 199 -37.22 0.61 -15.96
C GLU A 199 -38.06 1.89 -15.91
N GLY A 200 -37.72 2.76 -14.97
CA GLY A 200 -38.38 4.03 -14.68
C GLY A 200 -38.68 4.18 -13.19
N ILE A 201 -39.48 5.19 -12.84
CA ILE A 201 -39.86 5.50 -11.45
C ILE A 201 -41.38 5.41 -11.19
N SER A 202 -42.14 5.07 -12.24
CA SER A 202 -43.61 4.98 -12.16
C SER A 202 -44.09 3.76 -11.40
N GLU A 203 -45.36 3.81 -11.04
CA GLU A 203 -46.02 2.68 -10.39
C GLU A 203 -46.15 1.45 -11.27
N SER A 204 -46.35 1.67 -12.57
CA SER A 204 -46.29 0.60 -13.56
C SER A 204 -44.92 -0.09 -13.59
N ALA A 205 -43.81 0.65 -13.41
CA ALA A 205 -42.47 0.07 -13.38
C ALA A 205 -42.26 -0.77 -12.11
N LEU A 206 -42.67 -0.28 -10.94
CA LEU A 206 -42.60 -1.04 -9.69
C LEU A 206 -43.49 -2.30 -9.73
N ASN A 207 -44.70 -2.20 -10.30
CA ASN A 207 -45.60 -3.35 -10.41
C ASN A 207 -45.01 -4.50 -11.25
N GLU A 208 -44.10 -4.22 -12.19
CA GLU A 208 -43.34 -5.26 -12.89
C GLU A 208 -42.48 -6.07 -11.93
N LEU A 209 -41.77 -5.40 -11.02
CA LEU A 209 -40.92 -6.04 -10.02
C LEU A 209 -41.75 -6.83 -9.00
N ARG A 210 -42.83 -6.25 -8.46
CA ARG A 210 -43.74 -6.92 -7.51
C ARG A 210 -44.31 -8.22 -8.10
N CYS A 211 -44.84 -8.14 -9.32
CA CYS A 211 -45.43 -9.30 -9.98
C CYS A 211 -44.43 -10.42 -10.26
N LEU A 212 -43.13 -10.12 -10.31
CA LEU A 212 -42.05 -11.06 -10.59
C LEU A 212 -41.29 -11.52 -9.35
N SER A 213 -41.37 -10.79 -8.23
CA SER A 213 -40.89 -11.23 -6.91
C SER A 213 -41.87 -12.19 -6.23
N GLY A 214 -43.09 -12.31 -6.76
CA GLY A 214 -44.16 -13.13 -6.17
C GLY A 214 -45.13 -12.33 -5.29
N ASP A 215 -45.00 -11.01 -5.26
CA ASP A 215 -45.88 -10.11 -4.53
C ASP A 215 -47.11 -9.71 -5.39
N GLY A 216 -48.31 -9.95 -4.86
CA GLY A 216 -49.57 -9.57 -5.49
C GLY A 216 -50.40 -10.72 -6.11
N ASN A 217 -51.67 -10.42 -6.38
CA ASN A 217 -52.62 -11.41 -6.90
C ASN A 217 -52.31 -11.78 -8.37
N GLY A 218 -52.02 -13.06 -8.61
CA GLY A 218 -51.60 -13.58 -9.91
C GLY A 218 -50.11 -13.40 -10.21
N ALA A 219 -49.29 -13.02 -9.21
CA ALA A 219 -47.85 -12.88 -9.35
C ALA A 219 -47.16 -14.23 -9.62
N LYS A 220 -46.01 -14.16 -10.28
CA LYS A 220 -45.14 -15.30 -10.57
C LYS A 220 -43.74 -14.99 -10.05
N ASN A 221 -43.33 -15.66 -8.98
CA ASN A 221 -41.97 -15.50 -8.48
C ASN A 221 -40.96 -16.13 -9.45
N ILE A 222 -40.07 -15.30 -10.00
CA ILE A 222 -38.95 -15.71 -10.86
C ILE A 222 -37.59 -15.30 -10.28
N PHE A 223 -37.56 -14.77 -9.05
CA PHE A 223 -36.33 -14.32 -8.41
C PHE A 223 -35.53 -15.55 -7.99
N ASP A 224 -34.37 -15.73 -8.62
CA ASP A 224 -33.38 -16.76 -8.31
C ASP A 224 -31.97 -16.30 -8.73
N SER A 225 -30.98 -17.14 -8.45
CA SER A 225 -29.57 -16.84 -8.72
C SER A 225 -29.21 -16.74 -10.20
N LYS A 226 -30.16 -17.03 -11.11
CA LYS A 226 -29.98 -16.97 -12.56
C LYS A 226 -30.52 -15.68 -13.17
N LEU A 227 -31.21 -14.85 -12.40
CA LEU A 227 -31.77 -13.58 -12.84
C LEU A 227 -30.78 -12.42 -12.62
N ALA A 228 -30.61 -11.59 -13.65
CA ALA A 228 -29.95 -10.29 -13.58
C ALA A 228 -30.88 -9.22 -14.18
N ILE A 229 -31.32 -8.26 -13.37
CA ILE A 229 -32.30 -7.24 -13.79
C ILE A 229 -31.57 -6.04 -14.38
N ILE A 230 -31.93 -5.64 -15.60
CA ILE A 230 -31.43 -4.42 -16.23
C ILE A 230 -32.22 -3.22 -15.67
N HIS A 231 -31.48 -2.16 -15.33
CA HIS A 231 -31.94 -0.90 -14.73
C HIS A 231 -32.39 -1.00 -13.28
N GLY A 232 -33.45 -1.76 -12.97
CA GLY A 232 -33.94 -1.92 -11.59
C GLY A 232 -34.30 -0.61 -10.85
N VAL A 233 -34.61 0.46 -11.57
CA VAL A 233 -34.74 1.82 -11.01
C VAL A 233 -35.91 1.93 -10.03
N ALA A 234 -37.00 1.21 -10.29
CA ALA A 234 -38.22 1.28 -9.49
C ALA A 234 -38.19 0.44 -8.19
N ALA A 235 -37.11 -0.28 -7.89
CA ALA A 235 -37.10 -1.23 -6.77
C ALA A 235 -37.20 -0.53 -5.41
N THR A 236 -38.10 -1.04 -4.56
CA THR A 236 -38.24 -0.65 -3.14
C THR A 236 -37.29 -1.47 -2.26
N PRO A 237 -37.05 -1.08 -0.99
CA PRO A 237 -36.16 -1.84 -0.11
C PRO A 237 -36.55 -3.31 0.00
N GLU A 238 -37.85 -3.62 0.06
CA GLU A 238 -38.36 -4.99 0.15
C GLU A 238 -38.02 -5.81 -1.10
N ILE A 239 -38.13 -5.19 -2.29
CA ILE A 239 -37.76 -5.84 -3.55
C ILE A 239 -36.24 -6.07 -3.60
N ILE A 240 -35.44 -5.10 -3.16
CA ILE A 240 -33.97 -5.23 -3.13
C ILE A 240 -33.54 -6.31 -2.12
N SER A 241 -34.17 -6.38 -0.94
CA SER A 241 -33.97 -7.47 0.02
C SER A 241 -34.31 -8.82 -0.60
N ALA A 242 -35.46 -8.93 -1.28
CA ALA A 242 -35.83 -10.15 -1.99
C ALA A 242 -34.85 -10.51 -3.12
N MET A 243 -34.26 -9.50 -3.79
CA MET A 243 -33.19 -9.72 -4.76
C MET A 243 -31.94 -10.28 -4.08
N ALA A 244 -31.50 -9.71 -2.95
CA ALA A 244 -30.35 -10.19 -2.19
C ALA A 244 -30.53 -11.63 -1.70
N GLU A 245 -31.66 -11.92 -1.02
CA GLU A 245 -32.01 -13.25 -0.52
C GLU A 245 -32.03 -14.34 -1.61
N LYS A 246 -32.41 -13.95 -2.83
CA LYS A 246 -32.48 -14.87 -3.98
C LYS A 246 -31.24 -14.81 -4.87
N ASN A 247 -30.24 -14.02 -4.50
CA ASN A 247 -29.03 -13.79 -5.28
C ASN A 247 -29.35 -13.33 -6.72
N VAL A 248 -30.35 -12.47 -6.88
CA VAL A 248 -30.65 -11.76 -8.13
C VAL A 248 -29.61 -10.64 -8.29
N LYS A 249 -29.13 -10.42 -9.51
CA LYS A 249 -28.13 -9.39 -9.81
C LYS A 249 -28.78 -8.13 -10.37
N LEU A 250 -28.09 -7.00 -10.27
CA LEU A 250 -28.46 -5.75 -10.92
C LEU A 250 -27.47 -5.45 -12.07
N VAL A 251 -27.98 -5.13 -13.26
CA VAL A 251 -27.21 -4.50 -14.33
C VAL A 251 -27.59 -3.02 -14.36
N TRP A 252 -26.72 -2.20 -13.78
CA TRP A 252 -26.87 -0.76 -13.63
C TRP A 252 -26.36 -0.03 -14.87
N SER A 253 -27.18 0.88 -15.39
CA SER A 253 -26.86 1.73 -16.53
C SER A 253 -27.10 3.19 -16.13
N PRO A 254 -26.19 3.81 -15.37
CA PRO A 254 -26.41 5.12 -14.78
C PRO A 254 -26.75 6.20 -15.80
N ARG A 255 -26.02 6.28 -16.92
CA ARG A 255 -26.17 7.42 -17.83
C ARG A 255 -27.55 7.44 -18.51
N THR A 256 -28.00 6.29 -18.99
CA THR A 256 -29.35 6.14 -19.57
C THR A 256 -30.43 6.41 -18.53
N ASN A 257 -30.26 5.93 -17.30
CA ASN A 257 -31.23 6.13 -16.22
C ASN A 257 -31.40 7.62 -15.94
N ILE A 258 -30.29 8.33 -15.70
CA ILE A 258 -30.29 9.77 -15.44
C ILE A 258 -30.83 10.57 -16.63
N SER A 259 -30.42 10.23 -17.85
CA SER A 259 -30.82 10.96 -19.05
C SER A 259 -32.32 10.85 -19.37
N LEU A 260 -32.90 9.66 -19.17
CA LEU A 260 -34.32 9.40 -19.46
C LEU A 260 -35.23 9.72 -18.26
N TYR A 261 -34.84 9.34 -17.05
CA TYR A 261 -35.70 9.36 -15.88
C TYR A 261 -35.35 10.48 -14.90
N GLY A 262 -34.17 11.11 -15.03
CA GLY A 262 -33.67 12.09 -14.06
C GLY A 262 -33.28 11.47 -12.71
N ASP A 263 -33.27 10.13 -12.65
CA ASP A 263 -33.11 9.30 -11.46
C ASP A 263 -32.43 7.98 -11.88
N THR A 264 -31.88 7.22 -10.94
CA THR A 264 -31.21 5.94 -11.19
C THR A 264 -31.56 4.90 -10.12
N ALA A 265 -31.00 3.70 -10.26
CA ALA A 265 -31.14 2.65 -9.26
C ALA A 265 -30.61 3.12 -7.91
N ARG A 266 -31.18 2.60 -6.82
CA ARG A 266 -30.82 2.94 -5.43
C ARG A 266 -29.49 2.27 -5.04
N ILE A 267 -28.40 2.64 -5.71
CA ILE A 267 -27.12 1.92 -5.67
C ILE A 267 -26.56 1.73 -4.27
N PRO A 268 -26.56 2.74 -3.38
CA PRO A 268 -26.15 2.55 -1.99
C PRO A 268 -26.92 1.41 -1.31
N LEU A 269 -28.24 1.43 -1.42
CA LEU A 269 -29.11 0.40 -0.85
C LEU A 269 -28.90 -0.99 -1.47
N TYR A 270 -28.74 -1.06 -2.80
CA TYR A 270 -28.40 -2.30 -3.50
C TYR A 270 -27.07 -2.89 -3.02
N TYR A 271 -26.06 -2.03 -2.86
CA TYR A 271 -24.73 -2.43 -2.39
C TYR A 271 -24.75 -2.89 -0.94
N ASP A 272 -25.38 -2.11 -0.06
CA ASP A 272 -25.46 -2.39 1.37
C ASP A 272 -26.25 -3.68 1.66
N MET A 273 -27.29 -3.97 0.87
CA MET A 273 -28.01 -5.25 0.95
C MET A 273 -27.29 -6.44 0.29
N GLY A 274 -26.09 -6.25 -0.27
CA GLY A 274 -25.29 -7.33 -0.84
C GLY A 274 -25.71 -7.80 -2.23
N VAL A 275 -26.48 -7.00 -2.98
CA VAL A 275 -26.81 -7.33 -4.38
C VAL A 275 -25.57 -7.13 -5.26
N THR A 276 -25.23 -8.13 -6.07
CA THR A 276 -24.14 -7.99 -7.04
C THR A 276 -24.52 -6.99 -8.14
N ILE A 277 -23.74 -5.92 -8.27
CA ILE A 277 -23.93 -4.85 -9.26
C ILE A 277 -22.95 -5.03 -10.42
N ALA A 278 -23.49 -5.09 -11.64
CA ALA A 278 -22.78 -5.06 -12.91
C ALA A 278 -23.08 -3.75 -13.66
N LEU A 279 -22.20 -3.32 -14.57
CA LEU A 279 -22.36 -2.10 -15.37
C LEU A 279 -22.69 -2.40 -16.83
N GLY A 280 -23.62 -1.62 -17.40
CA GLY A 280 -23.92 -1.65 -18.83
C GLY A 280 -24.17 -0.25 -19.39
N THR A 281 -23.81 -0.02 -20.65
CA THR A 281 -23.96 1.31 -21.27
C THR A 281 -25.35 1.61 -21.78
N ASP A 282 -26.18 0.57 -21.99
CA ASP A 282 -27.44 0.66 -22.72
C ASP A 282 -27.21 1.24 -24.15
N TRP A 283 -28.23 1.79 -24.80
CA TRP A 283 -28.18 2.35 -26.15
C TRP A 283 -27.60 3.77 -26.23
N ILE A 284 -26.88 4.05 -27.32
CA ILE A 284 -26.19 5.34 -27.60
C ILE A 284 -27.07 6.59 -27.51
N TYR A 285 -28.39 6.45 -27.63
CA TYR A 285 -29.32 7.57 -27.60
C TYR A 285 -29.39 8.25 -26.24
N SER A 286 -29.25 7.49 -25.16
CA SER A 286 -29.38 7.96 -23.77
C SER A 286 -28.22 7.51 -22.87
N GLY A 287 -27.51 6.46 -23.26
CA GLY A 287 -26.40 5.86 -22.53
C GLY A 287 -25.03 6.35 -22.98
N SER A 288 -23.98 5.70 -22.46
CA SER A 288 -22.60 6.05 -22.80
C SER A 288 -22.16 5.48 -24.14
N MET A 289 -21.20 6.15 -24.77
CA MET A 289 -20.63 5.65 -26.02
C MET A 289 -19.74 4.40 -25.85
N ASN A 290 -19.21 4.17 -24.66
CA ASN A 290 -18.37 3.03 -24.30
C ASN A 290 -18.27 2.87 -22.77
N MET A 291 -17.67 1.76 -22.31
CA MET A 291 -17.56 1.44 -20.87
C MET A 291 -16.71 2.40 -20.05
N LEU A 292 -15.68 3.04 -20.62
CA LEU A 292 -14.92 4.05 -19.88
C LEU A 292 -15.79 5.27 -19.54
N ARG A 293 -16.66 5.68 -20.47
CA ARG A 293 -17.61 6.78 -20.24
C ARG A 293 -18.75 6.41 -19.28
N GLU A 294 -19.12 5.13 -19.22
CA GLU A 294 -20.11 4.64 -18.24
C GLU A 294 -19.48 4.50 -16.84
N LEU A 295 -18.25 3.98 -16.73
CA LEU A 295 -17.47 3.95 -15.49
C LEU A 295 -17.29 5.35 -14.91
N GLN A 296 -16.96 6.33 -15.75
CA GLN A 296 -16.85 7.73 -15.33
C GLN A 296 -18.20 8.33 -14.91
N CYS A 297 -19.32 7.86 -15.46
CA CYS A 297 -20.65 8.24 -15.00
C CYS A 297 -20.96 7.65 -13.63
N ALA A 298 -20.69 6.36 -13.46
CA ALA A 298 -20.86 5.65 -12.20
C ALA A 298 -20.00 6.25 -11.09
N ASP A 299 -18.73 6.54 -11.36
CA ASP A 299 -17.80 7.18 -10.43
C ASP A 299 -18.20 8.64 -10.11
N PHE A 300 -18.69 9.38 -11.11
CA PHE A 300 -19.22 10.72 -10.90
C PHE A 300 -20.43 10.70 -9.96
N LEU A 301 -21.39 9.80 -10.17
CA LEU A 301 -22.53 9.62 -9.28
C LEU A 301 -22.06 9.18 -7.89
N ASN A 302 -21.17 8.21 -7.82
CA ASN A 302 -20.64 7.72 -6.55
C ASN A 302 -19.96 8.81 -5.71
N THR A 303 -19.12 9.62 -6.35
CA THR A 303 -18.35 10.67 -5.70
C THR A 303 -19.21 11.87 -5.28
N ASN A 304 -20.20 12.25 -6.10
CA ASN A 304 -20.93 13.49 -5.90
C ASN A 304 -22.32 13.30 -5.28
N TYR A 305 -22.89 12.09 -5.38
CA TYR A 305 -24.28 11.82 -5.03
C TYR A 305 -24.43 10.63 -4.06
N PHE A 306 -23.44 9.75 -3.92
CA PHE A 306 -23.56 8.55 -3.05
C PHE A 306 -22.55 8.52 -1.89
N ASP A 307 -22.01 9.67 -1.45
CA ASP A 307 -21.00 9.79 -0.37
C ASP A 307 -19.80 8.80 -0.50
N GLY A 308 -19.46 8.38 -1.73
CA GLY A 308 -18.40 7.42 -1.99
C GLY A 308 -18.70 5.99 -1.51
N THR A 309 -19.95 5.54 -1.49
CA THR A 309 -20.35 4.18 -1.07
C THR A 309 -19.54 3.08 -1.77
N LEU A 310 -19.34 3.19 -3.08
CA LEU A 310 -18.56 2.24 -3.86
C LEU A 310 -17.07 2.61 -3.85
N THR A 311 -16.19 1.65 -3.58
CA THR A 311 -14.74 1.85 -3.75
C THR A 311 -14.33 1.75 -5.21
N ASP A 312 -13.10 2.17 -5.53
CA ASP A 312 -12.51 1.96 -6.86
C ASP A 312 -12.47 0.48 -7.26
N TYR A 313 -12.28 -0.40 -6.27
CA TYR A 313 -12.35 -1.84 -6.48
C TYR A 313 -13.77 -2.27 -6.86
N ASP A 314 -14.79 -1.77 -6.19
CA ASP A 314 -16.19 -2.11 -6.47
C ASP A 314 -16.62 -1.65 -7.87
N LEU A 315 -16.24 -0.44 -8.28
CA LEU A 315 -16.49 0.08 -9.62
C LEU A 315 -15.77 -0.75 -10.70
N TRP A 316 -14.52 -1.13 -10.45
CA TRP A 316 -13.76 -2.01 -11.35
C TRP A 316 -14.39 -3.41 -11.44
N MET A 317 -14.81 -3.98 -10.31
CA MET A 317 -15.51 -5.27 -10.26
C MET A 317 -16.85 -5.21 -11.01
N ALA A 318 -17.60 -4.12 -10.87
CA ALA A 318 -18.85 -3.87 -11.57
C ALA A 318 -18.69 -3.85 -13.10
N ALA A 319 -17.53 -3.45 -13.62
CA ALA A 319 -17.22 -3.47 -15.05
C ALA A 319 -16.44 -4.72 -15.53
N THR A 320 -16.10 -5.64 -14.63
CA THR A 320 -15.31 -6.85 -14.94
C THR A 320 -15.96 -8.13 -14.40
N TYR A 321 -15.57 -8.59 -13.21
CA TYR A 321 -15.99 -9.87 -12.66
C TYR A 321 -17.49 -9.93 -12.35
N ASN A 322 -18.08 -8.87 -11.78
CA ASN A 322 -19.51 -8.85 -11.47
C ASN A 322 -20.36 -8.88 -12.74
N SER A 323 -19.93 -8.22 -13.81
CA SER A 323 -20.55 -8.35 -15.13
C SER A 323 -20.48 -9.79 -15.65
N ALA A 324 -19.37 -10.50 -15.44
CA ALA A 324 -19.29 -11.92 -15.78
C ALA A 324 -20.28 -12.76 -14.94
N VAL A 325 -20.38 -12.53 -13.62
CA VAL A 325 -21.31 -13.22 -12.72
C VAL A 325 -22.78 -12.96 -13.07
N ALA A 326 -23.14 -11.71 -13.37
CA ALA A 326 -24.50 -11.33 -13.76
C ALA A 326 -24.93 -12.06 -15.04
N LEU A 327 -23.99 -12.26 -15.97
CA LEU A 327 -24.24 -12.91 -17.25
C LEU A 327 -24.01 -14.44 -17.26
N GLY A 328 -23.42 -15.01 -16.20
CA GLY A 328 -23.11 -16.43 -16.09
C GLY A 328 -21.82 -16.88 -16.79
N PHE A 329 -20.82 -16.00 -16.87
CA PHE A 329 -19.53 -16.25 -17.51
C PHE A 329 -18.33 -16.14 -16.54
N GLU A 330 -18.59 -16.14 -15.23
CA GLU A 330 -17.59 -15.99 -14.16
C GLU A 330 -16.50 -17.08 -14.19
N ASP A 331 -16.81 -18.27 -14.69
CA ASP A 331 -15.85 -19.38 -14.83
C ASP A 331 -14.89 -19.18 -16.02
N VAL A 332 -15.19 -18.26 -16.93
CA VAL A 332 -14.52 -18.16 -18.23
C VAL A 332 -13.90 -16.78 -18.47
N LEU A 333 -14.51 -15.72 -17.94
CA LEU A 333 -14.20 -14.32 -18.19
C LEU A 333 -14.20 -13.48 -16.90
N GLY A 334 -13.91 -12.18 -17.02
CA GLY A 334 -14.07 -11.19 -15.96
C GLY A 334 -12.98 -11.18 -14.88
N ASN A 335 -12.06 -12.14 -14.88
CA ASN A 335 -10.91 -12.18 -13.97
C ASN A 335 -9.65 -12.65 -14.68
N LEU A 336 -8.47 -12.16 -14.23
CA LEU A 336 -7.18 -12.66 -14.67
C LEU A 336 -6.76 -13.86 -13.82
N GLU A 337 -6.98 -15.05 -14.35
CA GLU A 337 -6.77 -16.32 -13.64
C GLU A 337 -6.43 -17.44 -14.62
N ALA A 338 -5.58 -18.38 -14.20
CA ALA A 338 -5.22 -19.52 -15.04
C ALA A 338 -6.46 -20.35 -15.41
N GLY A 339 -6.58 -20.77 -16.67
CA GLY A 339 -7.72 -21.51 -17.22
C GLY A 339 -8.79 -20.62 -17.88
N LYS A 340 -8.84 -19.33 -17.55
CA LYS A 340 -9.76 -18.36 -18.17
C LYS A 340 -9.29 -17.93 -19.55
N ILE A 341 -10.22 -17.40 -20.34
CA ILE A 341 -9.90 -16.85 -21.66
C ILE A 341 -9.11 -15.55 -21.48
N ALA A 342 -8.09 -15.36 -22.32
CA ALA A 342 -7.24 -14.18 -22.32
C ALA A 342 -7.92 -12.99 -23.01
N ASP A 343 -8.93 -12.44 -22.33
CA ASP A 343 -9.59 -11.17 -22.64
C ASP A 343 -9.08 -10.11 -21.64
N ILE A 344 -8.14 -9.27 -22.09
CA ILE A 344 -7.28 -8.42 -21.23
C ILE A 344 -7.22 -7.02 -21.81
N ALA A 345 -7.21 -5.99 -20.96
CA ALA A 345 -6.95 -4.61 -21.34
C ALA A 345 -5.80 -4.02 -20.49
N ILE A 346 -5.00 -3.16 -21.10
CA ILE A 346 -3.86 -2.49 -20.45
C ILE A 346 -4.08 -0.99 -20.45
N TYR A 347 -4.00 -0.37 -19.27
CA TYR A 347 -4.27 1.05 -19.06
C TYR A 347 -3.04 1.76 -18.48
N LYS A 348 -2.65 2.89 -19.06
CA LYS A 348 -1.58 3.74 -18.52
C LYS A 348 -1.98 4.29 -17.13
N LYS A 349 -1.06 4.24 -16.16
CA LYS A 349 -1.31 4.71 -14.78
C LYS A 349 -1.44 6.22 -14.67
N ASP A 350 -0.55 6.98 -15.31
CA ASP A 350 -0.43 8.43 -15.15
C ASP A 350 -0.36 8.86 -13.67
N GLY A 351 0.40 8.11 -12.86
CA GLY A 351 0.58 8.39 -11.42
C GLY A 351 -0.62 8.07 -10.53
N LYS A 352 -1.69 7.46 -11.05
CA LYS A 352 -2.88 7.06 -10.28
C LYS A 352 -2.70 5.69 -9.61
N ASP A 353 -3.51 5.45 -8.58
CA ASP A 353 -3.69 4.11 -8.01
C ASP A 353 -4.24 3.12 -9.05
N LEU A 354 -4.04 1.82 -8.83
CA LEU A 354 -4.17 0.82 -9.89
C LEU A 354 -5.60 0.67 -10.44
N HIS A 355 -6.61 0.60 -9.57
CA HIS A 355 -8.02 0.55 -10.00
C HIS A 355 -8.46 1.92 -10.57
N ARG A 356 -8.05 3.01 -9.92
CA ARG A 356 -8.30 4.38 -10.36
C ARG A 356 -7.77 4.66 -11.77
N ALA A 357 -6.64 4.06 -12.15
CA ALA A 357 -6.08 4.15 -13.48
C ALA A 357 -7.01 3.58 -14.57
N VAL A 358 -7.83 2.59 -14.24
CA VAL A 358 -8.85 2.03 -15.15
C VAL A 358 -10.07 2.94 -15.20
N ILE A 359 -10.57 3.40 -14.05
CA ILE A 359 -11.79 4.23 -13.92
C ILE A 359 -11.61 5.58 -14.63
N ASP A 360 -10.47 6.25 -14.38
CA ASP A 360 -10.19 7.57 -14.95
C ASP A 360 -9.61 7.51 -16.37
N ALA A 361 -9.39 6.31 -16.93
CA ALA A 361 -8.76 6.15 -18.23
C ALA A 361 -9.56 6.91 -19.30
N LYS A 362 -8.85 7.72 -20.09
CA LYS A 362 -9.37 8.22 -21.37
C LYS A 362 -9.02 7.24 -22.48
N ILE A 363 -9.62 7.44 -23.66
CA ILE A 363 -9.43 6.51 -24.78
C ILE A 363 -7.95 6.36 -25.20
N GLN A 364 -7.16 7.44 -25.08
CA GLN A 364 -5.72 7.42 -25.37
C GLN A 364 -4.90 6.64 -24.33
N ASN A 365 -5.41 6.46 -23.11
CA ASN A 365 -4.74 5.73 -22.03
C ASN A 365 -4.81 4.20 -22.20
N VAL A 366 -5.64 3.70 -23.12
CA VAL A 366 -5.71 2.27 -23.44
C VAL A 366 -4.49 1.89 -24.28
N SER A 367 -3.50 1.26 -23.66
CA SER A 367 -2.24 0.87 -24.32
C SER A 367 -2.37 -0.41 -25.13
N ALA A 368 -3.21 -1.35 -24.71
CA ALA A 368 -3.43 -2.60 -25.43
C ALA A 368 -4.78 -3.24 -25.10
N VAL A 369 -5.34 -3.96 -26.06
CA VAL A 369 -6.48 -4.86 -25.89
C VAL A 369 -6.14 -6.21 -26.51
N ILE A 370 -6.27 -7.24 -25.68
CA ILE A 370 -6.07 -8.63 -26.04
C ILE A 370 -7.44 -9.28 -25.99
N LEU A 371 -7.87 -9.86 -27.12
CA LEU A 371 -9.15 -10.54 -27.25
C LEU A 371 -8.87 -11.96 -27.73
N ASP A 372 -9.38 -12.97 -27.02
CA ASP A 372 -9.16 -14.39 -27.35
C ASP A 372 -7.66 -14.73 -27.45
N GLY A 373 -6.85 -14.12 -26.58
CA GLY A 373 -5.38 -14.25 -26.55
C GLY A 373 -4.62 -13.52 -27.66
N LYS A 374 -5.32 -12.81 -28.55
CA LYS A 374 -4.72 -12.05 -29.66
C LYS A 374 -4.67 -10.58 -29.33
N LEU A 375 -3.51 -9.96 -29.56
CA LEU A 375 -3.37 -8.50 -29.47
C LEU A 375 -4.09 -7.84 -30.67
N VAL A 376 -5.23 -7.20 -30.43
CA VAL A 376 -6.13 -6.68 -31.48
C VAL A 376 -6.11 -5.15 -31.62
N TYR A 377 -5.79 -4.42 -30.56
CA TYR A 377 -5.68 -2.96 -30.55
C TYR A 377 -4.59 -2.54 -29.57
N GLY A 378 -3.86 -1.47 -29.87
CA GLY A 378 -2.88 -0.91 -28.93
C GLY A 378 -1.94 0.13 -29.53
N ASP A 379 -0.95 0.52 -28.73
CA ASP A 379 0.12 1.45 -29.13
C ASP A 379 0.90 0.91 -30.34
N ALA A 380 1.21 1.79 -31.29
CA ALA A 380 1.76 1.38 -32.59
C ALA A 380 3.11 0.64 -32.50
N ASN A 381 3.87 0.85 -31.41
CA ASN A 381 5.17 0.23 -31.17
C ASN A 381 5.07 -1.23 -30.67
N ILE A 382 3.96 -1.63 -30.03
CA ILE A 382 3.74 -3.02 -29.57
C ILE A 382 2.92 -3.86 -30.57
N MET A 383 2.28 -3.20 -31.53
CA MET A 383 1.51 -3.81 -32.61
C MET A 383 2.41 -4.10 -33.83
N THR A 384 2.94 -5.33 -33.94
CA THR A 384 3.81 -5.76 -35.05
C THR A 384 3.16 -6.82 -35.94
N GLY A 385 3.18 -6.63 -37.26
CA GLY A 385 2.64 -7.58 -38.25
C GLY A 385 1.13 -7.42 -38.52
N GLY A 386 0.57 -8.33 -39.33
CA GLY A 386 -0.88 -8.43 -39.57
C GLY A 386 -1.48 -7.46 -40.60
N ASN A 387 -2.81 -7.46 -40.70
CA ASN A 387 -3.59 -6.51 -41.50
C ASN A 387 -3.95 -5.29 -40.63
N THR A 388 -2.94 -4.71 -39.97
CA THR A 388 -3.17 -3.60 -39.03
C THR A 388 -3.35 -2.27 -39.74
N GLU A 389 -4.26 -1.46 -39.23
CA GLU A 389 -4.48 -0.07 -39.67
C GLU A 389 -3.99 0.88 -38.59
N GLU A 390 -3.14 1.84 -38.97
CA GLU A 390 -2.57 2.84 -38.09
C GLU A 390 -3.41 4.12 -38.13
N PHE A 391 -3.60 4.76 -36.97
CA PHE A 391 -4.30 6.03 -36.86
C PHE A 391 -3.85 6.82 -35.63
N ASP A 392 -4.06 8.14 -35.67
CA ASP A 392 -3.83 9.01 -34.51
C ASP A 392 -5.04 8.98 -33.57
N MET A 393 -4.77 8.72 -32.29
CA MET A 393 -5.72 8.75 -31.19
C MET A 393 -5.25 9.80 -30.18
N CYS A 394 -5.67 11.05 -30.40
CA CYS A 394 -5.43 12.15 -29.46
C CYS A 394 -3.94 12.42 -29.21
N GLY A 395 -3.13 12.37 -30.27
CA GLY A 395 -1.68 12.53 -30.21
C GLY A 395 -0.90 11.26 -29.87
N VAL A 396 -1.57 10.12 -29.70
CA VAL A 396 -0.94 8.80 -29.55
C VAL A 396 -1.19 7.98 -30.81
N THR A 397 -0.12 7.53 -31.47
CA THR A 397 -0.23 6.66 -32.65
C THR A 397 -0.63 5.24 -32.22
N LYS A 398 -1.81 4.78 -32.68
CA LYS A 398 -2.37 3.46 -32.37
C LYS A 398 -2.46 2.60 -33.63
N LYS A 399 -2.56 1.28 -33.43
CA LYS A 399 -2.89 0.32 -34.48
C LYS A 399 -4.02 -0.59 -34.04
N ILE A 400 -4.80 -1.05 -35.01
CA ILE A 400 -5.89 -2.02 -34.81
C ILE A 400 -5.85 -3.10 -35.89
N ASP A 401 -6.10 -4.37 -35.52
CA ASP A 401 -6.31 -5.49 -36.44
C ASP A 401 -7.77 -5.95 -36.34
N THR A 402 -8.66 -5.34 -37.12
CA THR A 402 -10.08 -5.72 -37.13
C THR A 402 -10.28 -7.14 -37.67
N LYS A 403 -9.41 -7.64 -38.55
CA LYS A 403 -9.53 -8.99 -39.10
C LYS A 403 -9.22 -10.05 -38.05
N ALA A 404 -8.37 -9.76 -37.06
CA ALA A 404 -8.08 -10.68 -35.96
C ALA A 404 -9.32 -10.99 -35.10
N THR A 405 -10.32 -10.11 -35.06
CA THR A 405 -11.60 -10.34 -34.38
C THR A 405 -12.57 -11.18 -35.21
N GLY A 406 -12.30 -11.30 -36.52
CA GLY A 406 -13.12 -12.04 -37.47
C GLY A 406 -14.21 -11.24 -38.16
N THR A 407 -14.21 -9.90 -38.05
CA THR A 407 -15.04 -9.04 -38.92
C THR A 407 -14.47 -8.98 -40.34
N SER A 408 -15.35 -8.74 -41.32
CA SER A 408 -14.97 -8.47 -42.71
C SER A 408 -14.66 -7.00 -43.00
N MET A 409 -14.99 -6.08 -42.08
CA MET A 409 -14.79 -4.63 -42.29
C MET A 409 -13.40 -4.18 -41.82
N SER A 410 -12.76 -3.30 -42.60
CA SER A 410 -11.57 -2.56 -42.16
C SER A 410 -11.94 -1.46 -41.17
N PHE A 411 -11.00 -0.99 -40.35
CA PHE A 411 -11.20 0.18 -39.49
C PHE A 411 -11.61 1.41 -40.30
N ALA A 412 -10.99 1.63 -41.47
CA ALA A 412 -11.38 2.70 -42.38
C ALA A 412 -12.84 2.58 -42.87
N ASP A 413 -13.30 1.37 -43.18
CA ASP A 413 -14.69 1.12 -43.60
C ASP A 413 -15.68 1.36 -42.45
N ILE A 414 -15.35 0.91 -41.24
CA ILE A 414 -16.19 1.11 -40.04
C ILE A 414 -16.28 2.60 -39.75
N LYS A 415 -15.15 3.32 -39.71
CA LYS A 415 -15.10 4.77 -39.49
C LYS A 415 -15.91 5.54 -40.54
N LYS A 416 -15.92 5.07 -41.80
CA LYS A 416 -16.69 5.68 -42.88
C LYS A 416 -18.20 5.41 -42.76
N ALA A 417 -18.59 4.24 -42.23
CA ALA A 417 -19.98 3.87 -42.01
C ALA A 417 -20.59 4.52 -40.75
N ASP A 418 -19.75 5.01 -39.86
CA ASP A 418 -20.12 5.56 -38.56
C ASP A 418 -20.66 7.00 -38.63
N LYS A 419 -21.85 7.22 -38.05
CA LYS A 419 -22.50 8.53 -37.95
C LYS A 419 -22.14 9.34 -36.71
N TYR A 420 -21.59 8.72 -35.66
CA TYR A 420 -21.29 9.36 -34.37
C TYR A 420 -19.81 9.27 -33.97
N GLN A 421 -18.93 8.93 -34.92
CA GLN A 421 -17.49 8.73 -34.74
C GLN A 421 -17.11 7.61 -33.74
N PRO A 422 -15.96 6.95 -33.98
CA PRO A 422 -15.53 5.82 -33.15
C PRO A 422 -14.90 6.25 -31.81
N PHE A 423 -14.47 7.51 -31.66
CA PHE A 423 -13.88 8.03 -30.43
C PHE A 423 -13.86 9.58 -30.40
N PHE A 424 -13.70 10.14 -29.20
CA PHE A 424 -13.45 11.55 -28.94
C PHE A 424 -12.28 11.68 -27.94
N CYS A 425 -11.48 12.74 -28.08
CA CYS A 425 -10.36 13.00 -27.17
C CYS A 425 -10.78 13.67 -25.85
N ASP A 426 -11.88 14.41 -25.94
CA ASP A 426 -12.54 15.07 -24.82
C ASP A 426 -13.95 14.47 -24.68
N GLN A 427 -14.82 15.19 -23.97
CA GLN A 427 -16.22 14.79 -23.83
C GLN A 427 -16.87 14.56 -25.21
N PRO A 428 -17.56 13.43 -25.42
CA PRO A 428 -18.26 13.15 -26.66
C PRO A 428 -19.33 14.20 -26.98
N ASN A 429 -19.48 14.53 -28.26
CA ASN A 429 -20.47 15.53 -28.68
C ASN A 429 -21.89 15.08 -28.33
N GLY A 430 -22.64 15.91 -27.59
CA GLY A 430 -24.01 15.56 -27.20
C GLY A 430 -24.09 14.36 -26.26
N GLU A 431 -23.01 14.04 -25.55
CA GLU A 431 -23.03 12.97 -24.55
C GLU A 431 -24.19 13.18 -23.56
N PRO A 432 -25.02 12.15 -23.31
CA PRO A 432 -26.13 12.25 -22.35
C PRO A 432 -25.64 12.61 -20.94
N THR A 433 -26.46 13.32 -20.15
CA THR A 433 -26.06 13.80 -18.82
C THR A 433 -25.93 12.67 -17.79
N CYS A 434 -24.97 12.80 -16.88
CA CYS A 434 -24.87 12.02 -15.63
C CYS A 434 -25.26 12.83 -14.39
N VAL A 435 -25.62 14.09 -14.58
CA VAL A 435 -26.15 14.93 -13.51
C VAL A 435 -27.65 14.63 -13.42
N PRO A 436 -28.12 14.06 -12.28
CA PRO A 436 -29.54 13.90 -12.03
C PRO A 436 -30.27 15.22 -12.28
N MET A 437 -31.45 15.19 -12.90
CA MET A 437 -32.26 16.39 -13.11
C MET A 437 -33.67 16.03 -13.52
N ARG A 438 -34.67 16.66 -12.88
CA ARG A 438 -36.08 16.61 -13.24
C ARG A 438 -36.68 18.02 -13.32
N SER A 439 -37.23 18.38 -14.48
CA SER A 439 -38.06 19.58 -14.64
C SER A 439 -39.51 19.27 -14.22
N ARG A 440 -40.35 20.30 -14.07
CA ARG A 440 -41.78 20.16 -13.70
C ARG A 440 -42.49 19.21 -14.67
N GLU A 441 -43.11 18.15 -14.15
CA GLU A 441 -43.85 17.15 -14.94
C GLU A 441 -44.90 17.80 -15.87
N ALA A 442 -44.99 17.30 -17.10
CA ALA A 442 -46.01 17.70 -18.08
C ALA A 442 -47.41 17.11 -17.78
N ASP A 443 -47.52 16.10 -16.92
CA ASP A 443 -48.80 15.52 -16.50
C ASP A 443 -49.44 16.36 -15.38
N THR A 444 -50.14 17.41 -15.79
CA THR A 444 -50.95 18.25 -14.88
C THR A 444 -52.20 17.55 -14.33
N THR A 445 -52.48 16.29 -14.71
CA THR A 445 -53.71 15.57 -14.33
C THR A 445 -53.54 14.64 -13.13
N LYS A 446 -52.30 14.33 -12.74
CA LYS A 446 -51.96 13.59 -11.51
C LYS A 446 -51.17 14.49 -10.55
N GLN A 447 -51.82 15.54 -10.06
CA GLN A 447 -51.26 16.43 -9.04
C GLN A 447 -51.11 15.68 -7.69
N PHE A 448 -50.00 14.96 -7.51
CA PHE A 448 -49.60 14.48 -6.19
C PHE A 448 -49.04 15.67 -5.41
N THR A 449 -49.59 15.91 -4.22
CA THR A 449 -49.24 17.07 -3.39
C THR A 449 -48.19 16.62 -2.37
N PRO A 450 -46.96 17.16 -2.37
CA PRO A 450 -45.95 16.81 -1.36
C PRO A 450 -46.43 17.17 0.05
N ALA A 451 -46.08 16.35 1.06
CA ALA A 451 -46.50 16.56 2.45
C ALA A 451 -46.00 17.89 3.06
N TYR A 452 -44.98 18.50 2.46
CA TYR A 452 -44.33 19.73 2.94
C TYR A 452 -44.89 21.04 2.35
N GLY A 453 -46.08 21.02 1.73
CA GLY A 453 -46.86 22.23 1.50
C GLY A 453 -46.31 23.22 0.47
N LYS A 454 -45.47 22.78 -0.48
CA LYS A 454 -45.21 23.53 -1.72
C LYS A 454 -45.86 22.83 -2.90
N ALA A 455 -46.75 23.57 -3.55
CA ALA A 455 -47.48 23.17 -4.73
C ALA A 455 -46.52 22.89 -5.89
N SER A 456 -46.67 21.72 -6.52
CA SER A 456 -45.97 21.27 -7.73
C SER A 456 -44.45 21.23 -7.65
N TYR A 457 -43.84 20.31 -8.38
CA TYR A 457 -42.43 20.38 -8.78
C TYR A 457 -42.15 21.74 -9.44
N GLU A 458 -41.95 22.82 -8.69
CA GLU A 458 -41.41 24.07 -9.22
C GLU A 458 -39.94 23.77 -9.51
N ALA A 459 -39.72 23.40 -10.77
CA ALA A 459 -38.47 23.31 -11.49
C ALA A 459 -37.33 24.14 -10.85
N ASN A 460 -36.26 23.45 -10.43
CA ASN A 460 -34.83 23.83 -10.57
C ASN A 460 -33.88 23.16 -9.56
N ALA A 461 -34.21 22.04 -8.91
CA ALA A 461 -33.37 21.47 -7.84
C ALA A 461 -32.80 20.08 -8.20
N PHE A 462 -31.80 20.06 -9.08
CA PHE A 462 -30.70 19.08 -9.11
C PHE A 462 -29.42 19.77 -9.62
N VAL A 463 -29.37 21.09 -9.46
CA VAL A 463 -28.20 21.92 -9.75
C VAL A 463 -27.58 22.18 -8.40
N SER A 464 -26.27 22.01 -8.25
CA SER A 464 -25.51 22.18 -7.02
C SER A 464 -26.00 23.39 -6.18
N ASP A 465 -26.96 23.17 -5.29
CA ASP A 465 -27.37 24.11 -4.28
C ASP A 465 -26.48 23.80 -3.07
N PRO A 466 -25.71 24.75 -2.55
CA PRO A 466 -24.90 24.52 -1.36
C PRO A 466 -25.68 23.98 -0.14
N ASN A 467 -27.02 24.06 -0.16
CA ASN A 467 -27.91 23.55 0.88
C ASN A 467 -28.57 22.21 0.54
N ASP A 468 -28.25 21.59 -0.59
CA ASP A 468 -28.71 20.26 -1.06
C ASP A 468 -27.46 19.57 -1.64
N ILE A 469 -26.71 18.91 -0.75
CA ILE A 469 -25.34 18.45 -1.03
C ILE A 469 -25.34 17.25 -1.96
N ASP A 470 -26.32 16.37 -1.82
CA ASP A 470 -26.47 15.17 -2.63
C ASP A 470 -27.32 15.42 -3.88
N GLY A 471 -27.91 16.60 -4.02
CA GLY A 471 -28.55 17.07 -5.24
C GLY A 471 -29.85 16.36 -5.55
N ASP A 472 -30.56 15.79 -4.57
CA ASP A 472 -31.79 15.03 -4.75
C ASP A 472 -33.07 15.90 -4.86
N GLY A 473 -32.90 17.21 -4.61
CA GLY A 473 -33.94 18.22 -4.65
C GLY A 473 -34.52 18.58 -3.28
N ILE A 474 -34.01 17.99 -2.18
CA ILE A 474 -34.42 18.24 -0.80
C ILE A 474 -33.28 18.95 -0.05
N PRO A 475 -33.53 20.13 0.57
CA PRO A 475 -32.50 20.78 1.36
C PRO A 475 -32.06 19.94 2.57
N ASN A 476 -30.76 19.93 2.86
CA ASN A 476 -30.08 19.16 3.90
C ASN A 476 -30.74 19.21 5.30
N ASP A 477 -31.46 20.29 5.63
CA ASP A 477 -32.14 20.45 6.92
C ASP A 477 -33.48 19.71 7.02
N LYS A 478 -33.97 19.19 5.90
CA LYS A 478 -35.23 18.45 5.73
C LYS A 478 -35.06 17.09 5.07
N ASP A 479 -33.83 16.80 4.66
CA ASP A 479 -33.42 15.60 3.99
C ASP A 479 -33.14 14.49 5.02
N ASN A 480 -33.72 13.31 4.84
CA ASN A 480 -33.46 12.15 5.70
C ASN A 480 -32.18 11.37 5.30
N CYS A 481 -31.57 11.67 4.15
CA CYS A 481 -30.20 11.29 3.77
C CYS A 481 -29.39 12.46 3.17
N PRO A 482 -28.97 13.47 3.97
CA PRO A 482 -28.34 14.72 3.50
C PRO A 482 -27.04 14.64 2.65
N LYS A 483 -26.56 13.43 2.35
CA LYS A 483 -25.32 13.17 1.61
C LYS A 483 -25.47 12.05 0.56
N ILE A 484 -26.59 11.35 0.56
CA ILE A 484 -26.80 10.17 -0.28
C ILE A 484 -28.12 10.36 -1.02
N PHE A 485 -27.99 10.60 -2.32
CA PHE A 485 -29.07 10.86 -3.25
C PHE A 485 -30.19 9.86 -3.11
N ASN A 486 -31.29 10.31 -2.49
CA ASN A 486 -32.49 9.53 -2.24
C ASN A 486 -33.75 10.34 -2.57
N PRO A 487 -33.89 10.78 -3.84
CA PRO A 487 -34.94 11.69 -4.24
C PRO A 487 -36.31 11.13 -3.85
N VAL A 488 -37.24 12.03 -3.64
CA VAL A 488 -38.62 11.68 -3.32
C VAL A 488 -39.19 10.70 -4.36
N ARG A 489 -39.60 9.52 -3.88
CA ARG A 489 -40.21 8.44 -4.68
C ARG A 489 -41.66 8.22 -4.22
N ILE A 490 -42.37 7.36 -4.95
CA ILE A 490 -43.71 6.94 -4.54
C ILE A 490 -43.57 5.96 -3.36
N GLN A 491 -43.86 6.41 -2.14
CA GLN A 491 -43.75 5.60 -0.92
C GLN A 491 -45.10 4.95 -0.57
N TYR A 492 -45.10 3.66 -0.20
CA TYR A 492 -46.32 2.88 0.07
C TYR A 492 -46.48 2.50 1.54
N GLY A 493 -47.49 3.10 2.19
CA GLY A 493 -48.12 2.58 3.41
C GLY A 493 -49.58 2.12 3.15
N PRO A 494 -50.30 1.60 4.17
CA PRO A 494 -51.68 1.10 4.03
C PRO A 494 -52.71 2.14 3.54
N THR A 495 -52.33 3.42 3.47
CA THR A 495 -53.06 4.48 2.75
C THR A 495 -52.07 5.31 1.92
N VAL A 496 -52.09 5.10 0.59
CA VAL A 496 -51.28 5.84 -0.39
C VAL A 496 -51.70 7.31 -0.39
N THR A 497 -50.84 8.23 0.05
CA THR A 497 -51.18 9.67 -0.03
C THR A 497 -50.02 10.66 -0.20
N ALA A 498 -48.75 10.26 -0.21
CA ALA A 498 -47.64 11.22 -0.33
C ALA A 498 -46.42 10.69 -1.11
N MET A 499 -45.77 11.61 -1.82
CA MET A 499 -44.41 11.50 -2.34
C MET A 499 -43.45 11.92 -1.22
N LEU A 500 -42.63 11.00 -0.73
CA LEU A 500 -41.65 11.20 0.35
C LEU A 500 -40.31 10.53 0.02
N GLN A 501 -39.23 10.98 0.66
CA GLN A 501 -37.99 10.19 0.74
C GLN A 501 -38.30 8.94 1.56
N SER A 502 -37.76 7.80 1.16
CA SER A 502 -38.12 6.54 1.80
C SER A 502 -37.45 6.42 3.17
N ASP A 503 -38.23 6.00 4.15
CA ASP A 503 -37.86 5.76 5.56
C ASP A 503 -38.85 4.69 6.03
N LEU A 504 -38.53 3.44 5.71
CA LEU A 504 -39.45 2.31 5.82
C LEU A 504 -39.70 1.95 7.29
N ASP A 505 -38.68 2.07 8.11
CA ASP A 505 -38.78 1.78 9.53
C ASP A 505 -39.35 2.98 10.32
N GLY A 506 -39.23 4.21 9.82
CA GLY A 506 -39.75 5.42 10.46
C GLY A 506 -38.88 5.91 11.60
N ASP A 507 -37.57 5.66 11.57
CA ASP A 507 -36.61 6.13 12.56
C ASP A 507 -36.06 7.55 12.28
N GLY A 508 -36.34 8.06 11.08
CA GLY A 508 -35.95 9.39 10.61
C GLY A 508 -34.65 9.43 9.79
N ILE A 509 -34.00 8.29 9.58
CA ILE A 509 -32.91 8.08 8.62
C ILE A 509 -33.53 7.49 7.35
N GLY A 510 -33.14 7.99 6.17
CA GLY A 510 -33.67 7.43 4.91
C GLY A 510 -33.03 6.08 4.58
N ASP A 511 -33.77 5.19 3.89
CA ASP A 511 -33.31 3.81 3.67
C ASP A 511 -31.93 3.75 2.96
N GLU A 512 -31.63 4.67 2.05
CA GLU A 512 -30.37 4.70 1.30
C GLU A 512 -29.13 5.00 2.14
N CYS A 513 -29.31 5.63 3.30
CA CYS A 513 -28.24 5.95 4.25
C CYS A 513 -28.43 5.26 5.61
N ASP A 514 -29.45 4.41 5.71
CA ASP A 514 -29.75 3.61 6.89
C ASP A 514 -29.09 2.23 6.79
N PRO A 515 -28.18 1.87 7.71
CA PRO A 515 -27.64 0.52 7.79
C PRO A 515 -28.70 -0.56 8.11
N PHE A 516 -29.87 -0.18 8.63
CA PHE A 516 -30.94 -1.08 9.08
C PHE A 516 -32.34 -0.66 8.59
N PRO A 517 -32.58 -0.56 7.27
CA PRO A 517 -33.78 0.05 6.68
C PRO A 517 -35.11 -0.66 6.98
N PHE A 518 -35.10 -1.76 7.74
CA PHE A 518 -36.30 -2.51 8.15
C PHE A 518 -36.57 -2.43 9.65
N CYS A 519 -35.73 -1.75 10.43
CA CYS A 519 -35.69 -1.92 11.88
C CYS A 519 -35.53 -0.59 12.60
N LYS A 520 -36.64 -0.07 13.15
CA LYS A 520 -36.66 1.19 13.91
C LYS A 520 -35.47 1.28 14.83
N ALA A 521 -34.79 2.43 14.85
CA ALA A 521 -33.91 2.77 15.96
C ALA A 521 -34.62 2.37 17.27
N ASN A 522 -33.98 1.46 18.02
CA ASN A 522 -34.41 0.89 19.31
C ASN A 522 -35.26 -0.41 19.29
N ASP A 523 -35.41 -1.14 18.18
CA ASP A 523 -36.06 -2.47 18.17
C ASP A 523 -35.03 -3.63 18.23
N GLU A 524 -34.83 -4.20 19.43
CA GLU A 524 -33.95 -5.36 19.66
C GLU A 524 -34.49 -6.70 19.11
N THR A 525 -35.69 -6.73 18.51
CA THR A 525 -36.38 -7.96 18.08
C THR A 525 -36.37 -8.21 16.56
N CYS A 526 -35.77 -7.32 15.78
CA CYS A 526 -35.69 -7.44 14.32
C CYS A 526 -34.73 -8.57 13.91
N GLY A 527 -35.26 -9.62 13.27
CA GLY A 527 -34.49 -10.68 12.63
C GLY A 527 -33.65 -10.11 11.47
N THR A 528 -32.43 -10.62 11.35
CA THR A 528 -31.26 -9.83 10.96
C THR A 528 -30.96 -9.85 9.46
N PHE A 529 -31.16 -8.73 8.74
CA PHE A 529 -30.01 -8.27 7.97
C PHE A 529 -29.07 -7.65 8.99
N ASN A 530 -28.18 -8.49 9.50
CA ASN A 530 -27.10 -8.02 10.33
C ASN A 530 -25.88 -8.02 9.42
N PRO A 531 -25.19 -6.89 9.23
CA PRO A 531 -23.89 -6.89 8.53
C PRO A 531 -22.86 -7.80 9.23
N LYS A 532 -23.18 -8.34 10.42
CA LYS A 532 -22.46 -9.40 11.13
C LYS A 532 -23.04 -10.81 10.93
N ASP A 533 -23.95 -11.05 10.00
CA ASP A 533 -24.52 -12.35 9.58
C ASP A 533 -24.55 -12.33 8.05
N LYS A 534 -23.42 -12.71 7.45
CA LYS A 534 -23.10 -12.42 6.05
C LYS A 534 -23.83 -13.37 5.09
N ASP A 535 -24.12 -14.58 5.52
CA ASP A 535 -24.79 -15.61 4.72
C ASP A 535 -26.28 -15.74 5.03
N GLY A 536 -26.79 -15.01 6.04
CA GLY A 536 -28.20 -14.84 6.31
C GLY A 536 -28.86 -16.09 6.87
N ASP A 537 -28.10 -16.94 7.55
CA ASP A 537 -28.56 -18.21 8.09
C ASP A 537 -29.19 -18.06 9.50
N GLY A 538 -29.07 -16.86 10.09
CA GLY A 538 -29.59 -16.50 11.40
C GLY A 538 -28.57 -16.61 12.53
N ILE A 539 -27.31 -16.97 12.23
CA ILE A 539 -26.19 -17.03 13.17
C ILE A 539 -25.18 -15.94 12.82
N LEU A 540 -24.79 -15.14 13.80
CA LEU A 540 -23.80 -14.08 13.55
C LEU A 540 -22.45 -14.68 13.19
N ASN A 541 -21.72 -14.10 12.22
CA ASN A 541 -20.35 -14.41 11.79
C ASN A 541 -19.37 -14.69 12.94
N GLU A 542 -19.56 -14.07 14.12
CA GLU A 542 -18.73 -14.28 15.31
C GLU A 542 -19.00 -15.61 16.06
N LYS A 543 -20.17 -16.20 15.84
CA LYS A 543 -20.70 -17.43 16.45
C LYS A 543 -20.97 -18.54 15.42
N ASP A 544 -20.93 -18.19 14.14
CA ASP A 544 -21.18 -19.07 13.02
C ASP A 544 -19.93 -19.90 12.70
N ASN A 545 -20.12 -21.21 12.59
CA ASN A 545 -19.06 -22.14 12.17
C ASN A 545 -18.87 -22.21 10.64
N CYS A 546 -19.71 -21.54 9.83
CA CYS A 546 -19.52 -21.31 8.40
C CYS A 546 -19.97 -19.89 7.93
N PRO A 547 -19.28 -18.79 8.31
CA PRO A 547 -19.70 -17.38 8.07
C PRO A 547 -19.97 -16.91 6.63
N ASP A 548 -19.77 -17.78 5.64
CA ASP A 548 -19.94 -17.50 4.21
C ASP A 548 -20.90 -18.50 3.53
N VAL A 549 -21.40 -19.51 4.25
CA VAL A 549 -22.17 -20.63 3.71
C VAL A 549 -23.27 -21.03 4.68
N ALA A 550 -24.49 -20.59 4.38
CA ALA A 550 -25.64 -20.74 5.27
C ALA A 550 -25.84 -22.18 5.78
N ASN A 551 -25.76 -22.37 7.09
CA ASN A 551 -25.98 -23.64 7.78
C ASN A 551 -26.68 -23.44 9.15
N PRO A 552 -28.00 -23.19 9.16
CA PRO A 552 -28.74 -22.88 10.38
C PRO A 552 -28.70 -23.96 11.48
N ASP A 553 -28.28 -25.19 11.16
CA ASP A 553 -28.14 -26.30 12.11
C ASP A 553 -26.76 -26.37 12.79
N GLN A 554 -25.78 -25.58 12.32
CA GLN A 554 -24.43 -25.46 12.86
C GLN A 554 -23.75 -26.82 13.09
N LYS A 555 -24.04 -27.80 12.22
CA LYS A 555 -23.52 -29.17 12.37
C LYS A 555 -22.00 -29.19 12.19
N ASP A 556 -21.30 -29.71 13.20
CA ASP A 556 -19.85 -29.91 13.27
C ASP A 556 -19.60 -31.32 13.82
N THR A 557 -19.23 -32.25 12.94
CA THR A 557 -19.16 -33.68 13.22
C THR A 557 -17.91 -34.08 14.02
N ASP A 558 -16.79 -33.38 13.84
CA ASP A 558 -15.52 -33.71 14.49
C ASP A 558 -15.10 -32.75 15.62
N GLY A 559 -15.84 -31.65 15.79
CA GLY A 559 -15.76 -30.74 16.91
C GLY A 559 -14.61 -29.73 16.81
N ASP A 560 -14.15 -29.40 15.61
CA ASP A 560 -13.08 -28.43 15.40
C ASP A 560 -13.54 -26.97 15.35
N GLY A 561 -14.86 -26.74 15.39
CA GLY A 561 -15.48 -25.42 15.35
C GLY A 561 -15.74 -24.89 13.95
N ILE A 562 -15.62 -25.73 12.92
CA ILE A 562 -15.95 -25.44 11.51
C ILE A 562 -17.13 -26.33 11.11
N GLY A 563 -18.11 -25.77 10.42
CA GLY A 563 -19.31 -26.54 10.07
C GLY A 563 -19.04 -27.54 8.94
N ASP A 564 -19.71 -28.70 8.99
CA ASP A 564 -19.62 -29.78 8.00
C ASP A 564 -19.77 -29.31 6.54
N VAL A 565 -20.51 -28.22 6.31
CA VAL A 565 -20.78 -27.69 4.96
C VAL A 565 -19.61 -26.89 4.39
N CYS A 566 -18.76 -26.32 5.25
CA CYS A 566 -17.58 -25.54 4.88
C CYS A 566 -16.26 -26.25 5.27
N ASP A 567 -16.35 -27.41 5.89
CA ASP A 567 -15.24 -28.31 6.21
C ASP A 567 -14.94 -29.30 5.06
N ALA A 568 -13.68 -29.34 4.61
CA ALA A 568 -13.19 -30.27 3.60
C ALA A 568 -12.87 -31.67 4.17
N CYS A 569 -12.70 -31.79 5.49
CA CYS A 569 -12.40 -33.00 6.24
C CYS A 569 -13.37 -33.21 7.42
N PRO A 570 -14.71 -33.32 7.19
CA PRO A 570 -15.77 -33.26 8.23
C PRO A 570 -15.83 -34.45 9.20
N ASN A 571 -14.79 -35.28 9.28
CA ASN A 571 -14.68 -36.37 10.26
C ASN A 571 -13.31 -36.37 10.96
N GLU A 572 -12.46 -35.39 10.69
CA GLU A 572 -11.10 -35.29 11.20
C GLU A 572 -10.77 -33.85 11.60
N ALA A 573 -10.87 -33.56 12.89
CA ALA A 573 -10.70 -32.20 13.42
C ALA A 573 -9.45 -31.48 12.90
N GLY A 574 -9.65 -30.31 12.30
CA GLY A 574 -8.62 -29.49 11.70
C GLY A 574 -8.64 -28.03 12.13
N ILE A 575 -8.26 -27.15 11.21
CA ILE A 575 -8.19 -25.70 11.45
C ILE A 575 -8.73 -24.94 10.24
N ALA A 576 -9.32 -23.77 10.46
CA ALA A 576 -10.01 -22.99 9.42
C ALA A 576 -9.06 -22.59 8.28
N ALA A 577 -7.80 -22.29 8.59
CA ALA A 577 -6.77 -22.01 7.59
C ALA A 577 -6.57 -23.16 6.59
N LEU A 578 -6.91 -24.40 6.95
CA LEU A 578 -6.81 -25.59 6.10
C LEU A 578 -8.18 -26.12 5.66
N ASN A 579 -9.23 -25.29 5.72
CA ASN A 579 -10.62 -25.66 5.44
C ASN A 579 -11.05 -26.88 6.28
N GLY A 580 -10.76 -26.87 7.58
CA GLY A 580 -11.15 -27.92 8.54
C GLY A 580 -10.34 -29.22 8.46
N CYS A 581 -9.28 -29.27 7.65
CA CYS A 581 -8.38 -30.44 7.63
C CYS A 581 -7.25 -30.38 8.69
N PRO A 582 -6.82 -31.54 9.25
CA PRO A 582 -5.73 -31.60 10.23
C PRO A 582 -4.39 -31.10 9.68
N LEU A 583 -3.58 -30.45 10.54
CA LEU A 583 -2.20 -30.10 10.19
C LEU A 583 -1.33 -31.36 10.15
N ASN A 584 -0.96 -31.79 8.95
CA ASN A 584 0.06 -32.82 8.75
C ASN A 584 1.31 -32.22 8.10
N ALA A 585 2.35 -33.04 7.92
CA ALA A 585 3.60 -32.62 7.30
C ALA A 585 3.35 -31.83 5.98
N SER A 586 2.60 -32.36 5.01
CA SER A 586 2.41 -31.70 3.71
C SER A 586 1.62 -30.38 3.75
N LYS A 587 1.03 -30.05 4.91
CA LYS A 587 0.22 -28.84 5.12
C LYS A 587 0.97 -27.73 5.85
N ILE A 588 2.21 -27.94 6.30
CA ILE A 588 3.01 -26.91 6.99
C ILE A 588 3.25 -25.69 6.08
N LYS A 589 3.59 -25.92 4.81
CA LYS A 589 3.77 -24.83 3.84
C LYS A 589 2.47 -24.07 3.59
N GLU A 590 1.34 -24.80 3.45
CA GLU A 590 0.03 -24.19 3.23
C GLU A 590 -0.41 -23.34 4.42
N LEU A 591 -0.20 -23.84 5.65
CA LEU A 591 -0.49 -23.10 6.87
C LEU A 591 0.32 -21.80 6.93
N ARG A 592 1.62 -21.85 6.62
CA ARG A 592 2.48 -20.65 6.55
C ARG A 592 2.04 -19.67 5.46
N ASP A 593 1.79 -20.17 4.24
CA ASP A 593 1.41 -19.31 3.09
C ASP A 593 0.08 -18.57 3.34
N LYS A 594 -0.79 -19.15 4.17
CA LYS A 594 -2.08 -18.57 4.59
C LYS A 594 -2.00 -17.78 5.89
N MET A 595 -0.81 -17.59 6.48
CA MET A 595 -0.67 -16.70 7.63
C MET A 595 -0.86 -15.25 7.20
N VAL A 596 -2.04 -14.70 7.51
CA VAL A 596 -2.29 -13.27 7.57
C VAL A 596 -2.53 -12.93 9.04
N GLU A 597 -1.90 -11.87 9.53
CA GLU A 597 -2.09 -11.40 10.90
C GLU A 597 -3.59 -11.25 11.23
N GLY A 598 -4.06 -11.97 12.26
CA GLY A 598 -5.47 -11.98 12.67
C GLY A 598 -6.33 -13.15 12.17
N GLN A 599 -5.82 -14.04 11.31
CA GLN A 599 -6.57 -15.22 10.83
C GLN A 599 -6.45 -16.46 11.71
N ILE A 600 -5.37 -16.59 12.48
CA ILE A 600 -5.20 -17.68 13.46
C ILE A 600 -5.56 -17.13 14.84
N LYS A 601 -6.59 -17.70 15.47
CA LYS A 601 -6.95 -17.37 16.86
C LYS A 601 -5.87 -17.92 17.79
N ASP A 602 -5.35 -17.08 18.69
CA ASP A 602 -4.36 -17.52 19.68
C ASP A 602 -4.93 -18.67 20.52
N GLY A 603 -4.13 -19.73 20.70
CA GLY A 603 -4.53 -20.93 21.43
C GLY A 603 -5.14 -22.04 20.56
N THR A 604 -5.28 -21.85 19.24
CA THR A 604 -5.87 -22.85 18.32
C THR A 604 -5.20 -24.22 18.49
N PRO A 605 -5.94 -25.29 18.91
CA PRO A 605 -5.36 -26.61 19.09
C PRO A 605 -4.78 -27.15 17.79
N VAL A 606 -3.62 -27.81 17.87
CA VAL A 606 -2.99 -28.43 16.72
C VAL A 606 -2.36 -29.76 17.08
N LYS A 607 -2.39 -30.69 16.12
CA LYS A 607 -1.72 -31.97 16.20
C LYS A 607 -1.03 -32.26 14.88
N THR A 608 0.30 -32.36 14.93
CA THR A 608 1.11 -32.78 13.79
C THR A 608 1.54 -34.22 13.94
N SER A 609 1.58 -34.93 12.81
CA SER A 609 2.08 -36.30 12.73
C SER A 609 3.22 -36.39 11.73
N GLY A 610 4.33 -36.98 12.17
CA GLY A 610 5.46 -37.34 11.32
C GLY A 610 6.30 -36.20 10.76
N VAL A 611 6.38 -35.07 11.46
CA VAL A 611 7.26 -33.94 11.12
C VAL A 611 8.69 -34.20 11.58
N VAL A 612 9.67 -33.52 10.99
CA VAL A 612 11.11 -33.68 11.29
C VAL A 612 11.62 -32.46 12.04
N VAL A 613 12.44 -32.63 13.07
CA VAL A 613 13.15 -31.52 13.72
C VAL A 613 14.20 -30.97 12.76
N GLY A 614 14.01 -29.74 12.28
CA GLY A 614 14.82 -29.11 11.23
C GLY A 614 16.01 -28.32 11.78
N TYR A 615 15.75 -27.19 12.44
CA TYR A 615 16.76 -26.20 12.82
C TYR A 615 16.50 -25.61 14.20
N GLY A 616 17.53 -25.04 14.83
CA GLY A 616 17.45 -24.26 16.07
C GLY A 616 17.08 -25.09 17.31
N VAL A 617 17.97 -25.14 18.29
CA VAL A 617 17.61 -25.58 19.65
C VAL A 617 17.92 -24.39 20.56
N LYS A 618 16.89 -23.68 21.03
CA LYS A 618 17.09 -22.62 22.02
C LYS A 618 17.42 -23.27 23.36
N TYR A 619 18.58 -22.96 23.92
CA TYR A 619 18.93 -23.19 25.33
C TYR A 619 19.04 -21.82 26.00
N ASP A 620 18.01 -21.42 26.73
CA ASP A 620 18.14 -20.31 27.67
C ASP A 620 18.45 -20.88 29.06
N ASN A 621 19.62 -20.57 29.59
CA ASN A 621 20.10 -21.07 30.88
C ASN A 621 19.37 -20.44 32.07
N ALA A 622 18.52 -19.42 31.85
CA ALA A 622 17.82 -18.73 32.92
C ALA A 622 16.48 -19.40 33.34
N ASP A 623 15.74 -20.03 32.40
CA ASP A 623 14.35 -20.47 32.66
C ASP A 623 14.00 -21.92 32.23
N ALA A 624 14.98 -22.75 31.87
CA ALA A 624 14.81 -24.18 31.56
C ALA A 624 13.82 -24.54 30.42
N LYS A 625 13.28 -23.56 29.69
CA LYS A 625 12.41 -23.76 28.52
C LYS A 625 13.23 -23.73 27.23
N SER A 626 13.15 -24.80 26.45
CA SER A 626 13.78 -24.93 25.12
C SER A 626 12.75 -24.99 24.00
N GLY A 627 13.14 -24.67 22.78
CA GLY A 627 12.29 -24.80 21.59
C GLY A 627 13.07 -25.16 20.34
N PHE A 628 12.37 -25.66 19.32
CA PHE A 628 12.95 -26.10 18.04
C PHE A 628 12.00 -25.92 16.86
N PHE A 629 12.55 -25.80 15.64
CA PHE A 629 11.72 -25.76 14.43
C PHE A 629 11.43 -27.18 13.91
N ILE A 630 10.15 -27.45 13.61
CA ILE A 630 9.70 -28.67 12.92
C ILE A 630 9.43 -28.40 11.45
N GLN A 631 9.69 -29.37 10.58
CA GLN A 631 9.46 -29.27 9.13
C GLN A 631 8.85 -30.54 8.53
N ASP A 632 8.33 -30.43 7.31
CA ASP A 632 7.70 -31.54 6.58
C ASP A 632 8.66 -32.46 5.81
N GLY A 633 9.96 -32.11 5.83
CA GLY A 633 11.02 -32.80 5.12
C GLY A 633 11.40 -32.20 3.78
N THR A 634 10.69 -31.15 3.31
CA THR A 634 11.03 -30.44 2.07
C THR A 634 11.68 -29.09 2.36
N GLU A 635 11.01 -28.15 3.02
CA GLU A 635 11.55 -26.78 3.18
C GLU A 635 10.87 -25.93 4.29
N ALA A 636 9.65 -26.24 4.74
CA ALA A 636 8.86 -25.33 5.58
C ALA A 636 8.86 -25.65 7.09
N GLY A 637 8.98 -24.63 7.96
CA GLY A 637 9.16 -24.77 9.40
C GLY A 637 8.11 -24.09 10.29
N VAL A 638 7.77 -24.67 11.46
CA VAL A 638 7.01 -24.02 12.56
C VAL A 638 7.83 -24.10 13.85
N TYR A 639 7.88 -23.03 14.64
CA TYR A 639 8.60 -23.04 15.91
C TYR A 639 7.81 -23.78 16.99
N VAL A 640 8.44 -24.66 17.75
CA VAL A 640 7.84 -25.37 18.89
C VAL A 640 8.44 -24.80 20.17
N TYR A 641 7.66 -24.02 20.93
CA TYR A 641 8.12 -23.28 22.10
C TYR A 641 7.79 -24.00 23.41
N GLY A 642 8.70 -23.95 24.40
CA GLY A 642 8.38 -24.29 25.78
C GLY A 642 8.43 -25.79 26.11
N THR A 643 9.28 -26.55 25.43
CA THR A 643 9.50 -27.96 25.77
C THR A 643 10.19 -28.10 27.13
N ASN A 644 9.61 -28.90 28.02
CA ASN A 644 10.26 -29.30 29.27
C ASN A 644 11.54 -30.07 28.95
N SER A 645 12.60 -29.87 29.74
CA SER A 645 13.93 -30.50 29.56
C SER A 645 13.93 -32.05 29.55
N ALA A 646 12.78 -32.70 29.77
CA ALA A 646 12.59 -34.14 29.73
C ALA A 646 12.44 -34.73 28.31
N THR A 647 12.13 -33.93 27.30
CA THR A 647 11.91 -34.38 25.91
C THR A 647 13.11 -34.00 25.03
N THR A 648 14.25 -34.67 25.19
CA THR A 648 15.43 -34.46 24.34
C THR A 648 15.16 -34.93 22.91
N VAL A 649 14.99 -33.99 21.97
CA VAL A 649 14.94 -34.23 20.52
C VAL A 649 16.20 -33.69 19.84
N ALA A 650 16.64 -34.34 18.78
CA ALA A 650 17.78 -33.92 17.96
C ALA A 650 17.34 -33.50 16.55
N ILE A 651 18.14 -32.68 15.88
CA ILE A 651 17.97 -32.38 14.45
C ILE A 651 17.90 -33.70 13.67
N GLY A 652 16.88 -33.87 12.84
CA GLY A 652 16.60 -35.10 12.10
C GLY A 652 15.72 -36.11 12.82
N ASP A 653 15.29 -35.86 14.07
CA ASP A 653 14.28 -36.71 14.70
C ASP A 653 12.91 -36.50 14.06
N LYS A 654 12.20 -37.59 13.78
CA LYS A 654 10.80 -37.55 13.38
C LYS A 654 9.94 -37.53 14.65
N VAL A 655 9.06 -36.55 14.77
CA VAL A 655 8.26 -36.31 15.97
C VAL A 655 6.78 -36.08 15.62
N ASN A 656 5.91 -36.35 16.58
CA ASN A 656 4.53 -35.88 16.59
C ASN A 656 4.42 -34.80 17.65
N VAL A 657 3.76 -33.68 17.32
CA VAL A 657 3.62 -32.53 18.21
C VAL A 657 2.13 -32.24 18.40
N GLU A 658 1.68 -32.29 19.65
CA GLU A 658 0.36 -31.79 20.06
C GLU A 658 0.58 -30.48 20.82
N GLY A 659 -0.23 -29.45 20.61
CA GLY A 659 -0.09 -28.17 21.32
C GLY A 659 -1.11 -27.13 20.86
N SER A 660 -0.79 -25.86 21.07
CA SER A 660 -1.62 -24.74 20.64
C SER A 660 -0.83 -23.80 19.74
N LEU A 661 -1.40 -23.41 18.60
CA LEU A 661 -0.83 -22.38 17.71
C LEU A 661 -1.00 -21.00 18.34
N THR A 662 0.09 -20.24 18.34
CA THR A 662 0.18 -18.86 18.80
C THR A 662 1.02 -18.09 17.77
N VAL A 663 0.66 -16.84 17.50
CA VAL A 663 1.53 -15.92 16.76
C VAL A 663 2.13 -14.95 17.78
N TYR A 664 3.40 -15.14 18.12
CA TYR A 664 4.11 -14.31 19.09
C TYR A 664 5.01 -13.31 18.38
N ASN A 665 4.66 -12.02 18.46
CA ASN A 665 5.35 -10.93 17.76
C ASN A 665 5.53 -11.13 16.25
N GLY A 666 4.68 -11.92 15.61
CA GLY A 666 4.75 -12.25 14.17
C GLY A 666 5.27 -13.66 13.87
N LEU A 667 5.91 -14.33 14.83
CA LEU A 667 6.43 -15.69 14.67
C LEU A 667 5.34 -16.73 14.97
N LEU A 668 5.16 -17.72 14.08
CA LEU A 668 4.26 -18.84 14.33
C LEU A 668 4.90 -19.86 15.28
N GLU A 669 4.25 -20.06 16.42
CA GLU A 669 4.71 -20.97 17.47
C GLU A 669 3.65 -22.02 17.82
N ILE A 670 4.10 -23.23 18.17
CA ILE A 670 3.31 -24.22 18.91
C ILE A 670 3.73 -24.12 20.38
N THR A 671 2.80 -23.65 21.21
CA THR A 671 2.97 -23.50 22.66
C THR A 671 2.32 -24.66 23.42
N SER A 672 2.69 -24.81 24.70
CA SER A 672 2.33 -25.96 25.55
C SER A 672 2.51 -27.33 24.87
N PRO A 673 3.63 -27.58 24.17
CA PRO A 673 3.75 -28.73 23.29
C PRO A 673 3.94 -30.03 24.06
N LYS A 674 3.24 -31.06 23.63
CA LYS A 674 3.51 -32.47 23.94
C LYS A 674 4.15 -33.11 22.72
N VAL A 675 5.43 -33.43 22.86
CA VAL A 675 6.26 -33.97 21.77
C VAL A 675 6.49 -35.46 22.01
N THR A 676 6.28 -36.28 20.98
CA THR A 676 6.62 -37.73 21.00
C THR A 676 7.52 -38.06 19.82
N LYS A 677 8.59 -38.82 20.05
CA LYS A 677 9.51 -39.24 19.00
C LYS A 677 8.97 -40.49 18.29
N ASP A 678 8.83 -40.40 16.97
CA ASP A 678 8.29 -41.44 16.08
C ASP A 678 9.37 -42.05 15.16
N GLY A 679 10.62 -41.57 15.23
CA GLY A 679 11.76 -42.15 14.52
C GLY A 679 12.82 -41.13 14.10
N THR A 680 13.43 -41.37 12.94
CA THR A 680 14.40 -40.49 12.28
C THR A 680 13.90 -40.11 10.90
N GLY A 681 14.03 -38.85 10.52
CA GLY A 681 13.71 -38.31 9.19
C GLY A 681 14.89 -37.59 8.56
N SER A 682 14.80 -37.34 7.25
CA SER A 682 15.80 -36.57 6.52
C SER A 682 15.53 -35.08 6.64
N VAL A 683 16.57 -34.30 6.95
CA VAL A 683 16.54 -32.84 6.89
C VAL A 683 17.08 -32.42 5.52
N VAL A 684 16.28 -31.72 4.73
CA VAL A 684 16.75 -31.10 3.48
C VAL A 684 17.18 -29.68 3.81
N ALA A 685 18.49 -29.45 3.83
CA ALA A 685 19.06 -28.11 3.91
C ALA A 685 19.36 -27.61 2.50
N ARG A 686 18.60 -26.60 2.05
CA ARG A 686 18.90 -25.83 0.85
C ARG A 686 18.92 -24.35 1.25
N PRO A 687 20.11 -23.75 1.42
CA PRO A 687 20.18 -22.32 1.64
C PRO A 687 19.65 -21.60 0.40
N ILE A 688 18.58 -20.83 0.57
CA ILE A 688 18.04 -19.96 -0.48
C ILE A 688 18.85 -18.66 -0.46
N THR A 689 19.10 -18.08 -1.64
CA THR A 689 19.84 -16.81 -1.76
C THR A 689 18.98 -15.63 -1.28
N ALA A 690 19.58 -14.73 -0.49
CA ALA A 690 18.89 -13.64 0.19
C ALA A 690 18.10 -12.65 -0.69
N ALA A 691 18.43 -12.52 -1.98
CA ALA A 691 17.74 -11.62 -2.90
C ALA A 691 16.24 -11.94 -3.04
N GLU A 692 15.85 -13.21 -2.93
CA GLU A 692 14.43 -13.62 -2.94
C GLU A 692 13.79 -13.46 -1.56
N ALA A 693 14.52 -13.84 -0.50
CA ALA A 693 14.03 -13.91 0.87
C ALA A 693 13.86 -12.56 1.58
N LEU A 694 14.65 -11.53 1.23
CA LEU A 694 14.54 -10.20 1.85
C LEU A 694 13.50 -9.30 1.16
N VAL A 695 13.17 -9.58 -0.11
CA VAL A 695 12.18 -8.84 -0.91
C VAL A 695 10.75 -9.35 -0.64
N ASN A 696 10.61 -10.65 -0.39
CA ASN A 696 9.35 -11.28 -0.04
C ASN A 696 9.62 -12.35 1.02
N PRO A 697 9.75 -11.99 2.31
CA PRO A 697 10.18 -12.91 3.36
C PRO A 697 9.15 -13.98 3.73
N ASN A 698 7.85 -13.71 3.54
CA ASN A 698 6.76 -14.58 4.01
C ASN A 698 6.85 -16.04 3.52
N PRO A 699 7.17 -16.35 2.24
CA PRO A 699 7.30 -17.74 1.78
C PRO A 699 8.52 -18.46 2.36
N TYR A 700 9.50 -17.72 2.89
CA TYR A 700 10.79 -18.21 3.35
C TYR A 700 10.95 -18.16 4.87
N ASP A 701 9.92 -17.73 5.59
CA ASP A 701 9.93 -17.65 7.05
C ASP A 701 10.18 -19.03 7.69
N SER A 702 10.99 -19.11 8.73
CA SER A 702 11.53 -20.35 9.34
C SER A 702 12.40 -21.22 8.42
N MET A 703 12.92 -20.71 7.30
CA MET A 703 13.83 -21.44 6.40
C MET A 703 15.29 -21.00 6.55
N LEU A 704 16.23 -21.85 6.12
CA LEU A 704 17.64 -21.49 6.09
C LEU A 704 17.94 -20.60 4.88
N VAL A 705 18.41 -19.39 5.12
CA VAL A 705 18.74 -18.38 4.09
C VAL A 705 20.21 -18.04 4.18
N THR A 706 20.88 -17.87 3.03
CA THR A 706 22.25 -17.35 2.94
C THR A 706 22.26 -16.01 2.24
N VAL A 707 22.76 -14.98 2.94
CA VAL A 707 23.13 -13.68 2.38
C VAL A 707 24.59 -13.71 1.99
N THR A 708 24.92 -13.23 0.80
CA THR A 708 26.31 -13.10 0.32
C THR A 708 26.70 -11.63 0.18
N GLY A 709 28.00 -11.35 0.26
CA GLY A 709 28.54 -10.00 0.08
C GLY A 709 28.04 -9.00 1.12
N VAL A 710 27.92 -9.43 2.37
CA VAL A 710 27.42 -8.60 3.46
C VAL A 710 28.47 -7.54 3.84
N THR A 711 28.08 -6.28 3.68
CA THR A 711 28.92 -5.12 3.98
C THR A 711 28.46 -4.43 5.26
N THR A 712 29.43 -3.90 6.00
CA THR A 712 29.27 -2.91 7.08
C THR A 712 28.16 -3.25 8.07
N ILE A 713 28.45 -4.10 9.05
CA ILE A 713 27.49 -4.40 10.12
C ILE A 713 27.53 -3.29 11.17
N ALA A 714 26.35 -2.84 11.62
CA ALA A 714 26.17 -1.92 12.74
C ALA A 714 25.25 -2.55 13.79
N GLU A 715 25.54 -2.30 15.06
CA GLU A 715 24.62 -2.63 16.14
C GLU A 715 23.42 -1.69 16.08
N THR A 716 22.21 -2.24 16.18
CA THR A 716 20.99 -1.47 15.99
C THR A 716 20.40 -1.06 17.34
N PRO A 717 19.91 0.18 17.51
CA PRO A 717 19.16 0.53 18.71
C PRO A 717 17.90 -0.36 18.82
N THR A 718 17.60 -0.81 20.03
CA THR A 718 16.48 -1.72 20.34
C THR A 718 15.16 -1.15 19.80
N PHE A 719 14.46 -1.94 18.97
CA PHE A 719 13.23 -1.48 18.29
C PHE A 719 11.97 -1.58 19.16
N GLU A 720 11.89 -2.59 20.04
CA GLU A 720 10.75 -2.85 20.93
C GLU A 720 11.20 -3.49 22.26
N LYS A 721 10.37 -3.43 23.31
CA LYS A 721 10.68 -3.99 24.64
C LYS A 721 10.73 -5.52 24.58
N GLY A 722 11.90 -6.10 24.81
CA GLY A 722 12.15 -7.55 24.77
C GLY A 722 12.95 -8.01 23.56
N ASP A 723 13.21 -7.12 22.60
CA ASP A 723 14.14 -7.32 21.50
C ASP A 723 15.58 -7.10 22.00
N THR A 724 16.33 -8.17 22.25
CA THR A 724 17.70 -8.10 22.73
C THR A 724 18.68 -8.37 21.60
N SER A 725 19.50 -7.37 21.24
CA SER A 725 20.65 -7.46 20.33
C SER A 725 20.36 -7.93 18.89
N SER A 726 19.96 -6.98 18.05
CA SER A 726 19.93 -7.13 16.58
C SER A 726 21.04 -6.31 15.92
N TRP A 727 21.52 -6.78 14.78
CA TRP A 727 22.46 -6.06 13.93
C TRP A 727 21.83 -5.75 12.58
N THR A 728 22.17 -4.59 12.03
CA THR A 728 21.82 -4.17 10.67
C THR A 728 23.05 -4.28 9.78
N ALA A 729 22.89 -4.87 8.61
CA ALA A 729 23.91 -4.97 7.58
C ALA A 729 23.33 -4.62 6.21
N LYS A 730 24.17 -4.55 5.18
CA LYS A 730 23.72 -4.46 3.78
C LYS A 730 24.21 -5.66 2.98
N ASP A 731 23.37 -6.22 2.13
CA ASP A 731 23.78 -7.26 1.19
C ASP A 731 24.60 -6.67 0.01
N ALA A 732 24.97 -7.52 -0.95
CA ALA A 732 25.74 -7.11 -2.13
C ALA A 732 25.01 -6.09 -3.02
N ASP A 733 23.67 -6.05 -2.97
CA ASP A 733 22.82 -5.15 -3.76
C ASP A 733 22.48 -3.86 -3.00
N GLY A 734 22.89 -3.76 -1.72
CA GLY A 734 22.69 -2.60 -0.86
C GLY A 734 21.39 -2.61 -0.06
N ASN A 735 20.64 -3.73 -0.06
CA ASN A 735 19.43 -3.90 0.72
C ASN A 735 19.76 -4.07 2.21
N GLU A 736 18.89 -3.56 3.09
CA GLU A 736 19.06 -3.78 4.53
C GLU A 736 18.78 -5.24 4.91
N VAL A 737 19.68 -5.79 5.71
CA VAL A 737 19.61 -7.13 6.28
C VAL A 737 19.59 -6.99 7.80
N TYR A 738 18.60 -7.59 8.45
CA TYR A 738 18.55 -7.66 9.91
C TYR A 738 19.07 -9.02 10.35
N ILE A 739 20.01 -9.03 11.29
CA ILE A 739 20.61 -10.24 11.84
C ILE A 739 20.23 -10.32 13.31
N ASP A 740 19.74 -11.48 13.73
CA ASP A 740 19.18 -11.70 15.06
C ASP A 740 19.97 -12.74 15.85
N ASP A 741 19.89 -12.67 17.18
CA ASP A 741 20.50 -13.62 18.09
C ASP A 741 19.57 -14.78 18.53
N PHE A 742 18.34 -14.83 18.01
CA PHE A 742 17.29 -15.81 18.32
C PHE A 742 17.77 -17.26 18.39
N ALA A 743 18.62 -17.69 17.44
CA ALA A 743 19.04 -19.09 17.31
C ALA A 743 20.33 -19.44 18.08
N ALA A 744 21.32 -18.53 18.13
CA ALA A 744 22.64 -18.80 18.72
C ALA A 744 22.90 -18.06 20.04
N GLY A 745 22.04 -17.12 20.43
CA GLY A 745 22.11 -16.34 21.66
C GLY A 745 23.00 -15.10 21.59
N SER A 746 22.64 -14.09 22.38
CA SER A 746 23.27 -12.76 22.40
C SER A 746 24.77 -12.78 22.69
N ALA A 747 25.21 -13.62 23.64
CA ALA A 747 26.62 -13.74 24.02
C ALA A 747 27.49 -14.26 22.87
N PHE A 748 26.98 -15.25 22.12
CA PHE A 748 27.67 -15.79 20.95
C PHE A 748 27.74 -14.74 19.84
N MET A 749 26.61 -14.11 19.51
CA MET A 749 26.52 -13.16 18.40
C MET A 749 27.38 -11.91 18.62
N LYS A 750 27.46 -11.39 19.85
CA LYS A 750 28.36 -10.28 20.20
C LYS A 750 29.85 -10.60 19.99
N THR A 751 30.23 -11.88 20.06
CA THR A 751 31.60 -12.31 19.75
C THR A 751 31.83 -12.63 18.27
N ALA A 752 30.79 -13.10 17.56
CA ALA A 752 30.90 -13.53 16.17
C ALA A 752 30.72 -12.37 15.16
N ILE A 753 29.97 -11.34 15.54
CA ILE A 753 29.74 -10.14 14.72
C ILE A 753 30.53 -8.97 15.27
N THR A 754 31.29 -8.31 14.39
CA THR A 754 32.11 -7.14 14.72
C THR A 754 31.68 -5.96 13.85
N PRO A 755 31.31 -4.80 14.42
CA PRO A 755 30.88 -3.64 13.65
C PRO A 755 31.93 -3.22 12.61
N SER A 756 31.47 -2.72 11.47
CA SER A 756 32.33 -2.31 10.34
C SER A 756 33.20 -3.42 9.71
N THR A 757 32.91 -4.68 10.02
CA THR A 757 33.56 -5.84 9.38
C THR A 757 32.79 -6.26 8.13
N TYR A 758 33.52 -6.79 7.14
CA TYR A 758 32.97 -7.30 5.89
C TYR A 758 32.84 -8.82 5.95
N TYR A 759 31.75 -9.35 5.41
CA TYR A 759 31.42 -10.78 5.46
C TYR A 759 31.13 -11.28 4.04
N SER A 760 31.73 -12.41 3.67
CA SER A 760 31.45 -13.05 2.37
C SER A 760 30.06 -13.65 2.36
N SER A 761 29.62 -14.20 3.50
CA SER A 761 28.27 -14.71 3.66
C SER A 761 27.83 -14.80 5.12
N ILE A 762 26.52 -14.67 5.33
CA ILE A 762 25.85 -14.96 6.60
C ILE A 762 24.68 -15.90 6.30
N THR A 763 24.67 -17.06 6.95
CA THR A 763 23.58 -18.04 6.87
C THR A 763 22.78 -18.02 8.16
N GLY A 764 21.46 -18.22 8.08
CA GLY A 764 20.65 -18.29 9.29
C GLY A 764 19.20 -18.65 8.99
N ILE A 765 18.44 -18.89 10.04
CA ILE A 765 16.99 -19.13 9.93
C ILE A 765 16.35 -17.77 9.71
N LEU A 766 15.63 -17.58 8.60
CA LEU A 766 14.81 -16.39 8.41
C LEU A 766 13.64 -16.47 9.40
N VAL A 767 13.42 -15.43 10.19
CA VAL A 767 12.31 -15.33 11.13
C VAL A 767 11.60 -13.99 10.92
N TYR A 768 10.28 -13.98 10.93
CA TYR A 768 9.50 -12.75 11.02
C TYR A 768 9.08 -12.51 12.47
N ASP A 769 9.73 -11.58 13.15
CA ASP A 769 9.41 -11.19 14.52
C ASP A 769 9.57 -9.68 14.72
N PHE A 770 8.83 -9.13 15.68
CA PHE A 770 8.80 -7.69 15.98
C PHE A 770 8.62 -6.84 14.70
N LYS A 771 7.73 -7.31 13.81
CA LYS A 771 7.39 -6.70 12.51
C LYS A 771 8.56 -6.58 11.51
N LYS A 772 9.62 -7.37 11.69
CA LYS A 772 10.79 -7.37 10.80
C LYS A 772 11.20 -8.80 10.44
N SER A 773 11.67 -8.97 9.22
CA SER A 773 12.33 -10.20 8.80
C SER A 773 13.79 -10.15 9.16
N ARG A 774 14.26 -11.14 9.90
CA ARG A 774 15.61 -11.22 10.42
C ARG A 774 16.21 -12.59 10.13
N ILE A 775 17.52 -12.62 9.98
CA ILE A 775 18.27 -13.87 9.79
C ILE A 775 18.93 -14.20 11.11
N ALA A 776 18.62 -15.38 11.67
CA ALA A 776 19.16 -15.86 12.93
C ALA A 776 20.23 -16.94 12.68
N PRO A 777 21.54 -16.62 12.72
CA PRO A 777 22.61 -17.58 12.54
C PRO A 777 22.60 -18.63 13.65
N ARG A 778 22.97 -19.87 13.32
CA ARG A 778 22.91 -21.00 14.28
C ARG A 778 24.23 -21.22 15.00
N SER A 779 25.34 -20.83 14.37
CA SER A 779 26.70 -21.03 14.91
C SER A 779 27.75 -20.19 14.17
N ALA A 780 29.01 -20.25 14.59
CA ALA A 780 30.11 -19.54 13.94
C ALA A 780 30.37 -20.01 12.49
N ALA A 781 30.00 -21.25 12.16
CA ALA A 781 30.13 -21.76 10.81
C ALA A 781 29.19 -21.04 9.81
N ASP A 782 28.13 -20.40 10.31
CA ASP A 782 27.19 -19.65 9.48
C ASP A 782 27.66 -18.21 9.19
N ILE A 783 28.78 -17.75 9.77
CA ILE A 783 29.30 -16.38 9.62
C ILE A 783 30.69 -16.45 8.99
N VAL A 784 30.83 -15.96 7.75
CA VAL A 784 32.09 -16.04 7.00
C VAL A 784 32.61 -14.64 6.69
N THR A 785 33.79 -14.28 7.19
CA THR A 785 34.41 -12.96 6.98
C THR A 785 35.08 -12.82 5.61
N LYS A 786 35.15 -11.60 5.07
CA LYS A 786 35.81 -11.28 3.80
C LYS A 786 36.83 -10.15 3.95
N THR A 787 38.03 -10.34 3.39
CA THR A 787 39.02 -9.27 3.26
C THR A 787 38.75 -8.46 1.99
N VAL A 788 38.67 -7.13 2.10
CA VAL A 788 38.37 -6.22 0.97
C VAL A 788 39.27 -4.98 0.99
N LEU A 789 39.31 -4.24 -0.12
CA LEU A 789 39.99 -2.94 -0.18
C LEU A 789 39.27 -1.90 0.70
N LYS A 790 39.97 -1.40 1.72
CA LYS A 790 39.43 -0.45 2.69
C LYS A 790 39.60 0.99 2.23
N GLU A 791 40.81 1.39 1.86
CA GLU A 791 41.16 2.78 1.52
C GLU A 791 42.46 2.88 0.70
N VAL A 792 42.61 4.00 0.00
CA VAL A 792 43.89 4.46 -0.58
C VAL A 792 44.32 5.69 0.20
N THR A 793 45.53 5.67 0.75
CA THR A 793 46.06 6.75 1.58
C THR A 793 47.39 7.25 1.03
N SER A 794 47.79 8.45 1.42
CA SER A 794 49.12 8.99 1.18
C SER A 794 49.51 9.91 2.32
N ASP A 795 50.80 10.02 2.54
CA ASP A 795 51.38 10.96 3.50
C ASP A 795 51.30 12.42 3.04
N VAL A 796 50.95 12.63 1.77
CA VAL A 796 50.82 13.95 1.15
C VAL A 796 49.49 14.05 0.41
N THR A 797 48.86 15.22 0.46
CA THR A 797 47.63 15.52 -0.28
C THR A 797 47.88 16.40 -1.51
N SER A 798 49.12 16.85 -1.68
CA SER A 798 49.57 17.60 -2.85
C SER A 798 51.03 17.28 -3.18
N ALA A 799 51.39 17.42 -4.45
CA ALA A 799 52.74 17.18 -4.95
C ALA A 799 53.07 18.09 -6.13
N ASP A 800 54.34 18.48 -6.25
CA ASP A 800 54.79 19.28 -7.38
C ASP A 800 54.61 18.51 -8.70
N TRP A 801 54.33 19.25 -9.77
CA TRP A 801 54.25 18.66 -11.10
C TRP A 801 55.55 17.95 -11.47
N ASN A 802 55.41 16.78 -12.12
CA ASN A 802 56.49 15.84 -12.46
C ASN A 802 57.18 15.11 -11.29
N ASP A 803 56.84 15.42 -10.03
CA ASP A 803 57.39 14.68 -8.90
C ASP A 803 56.76 13.29 -8.77
N THR A 804 57.40 12.48 -7.94
CA THR A 804 57.04 11.08 -7.70
C THR A 804 56.77 10.87 -6.21
N ILE A 805 55.59 10.34 -5.89
CA ILE A 805 55.12 10.14 -4.51
C ILE A 805 54.62 8.70 -4.31
N ASP A 806 54.60 8.25 -3.06
CA ASP A 806 54.09 6.93 -2.70
C ASP A 806 52.69 7.02 -2.09
N LEU A 807 51.84 6.09 -2.48
CA LEU A 807 50.50 5.88 -1.95
C LEU A 807 50.44 4.47 -1.35
N THR A 808 49.58 4.29 -0.36
CA THR A 808 49.39 3.02 0.34
C THR A 808 47.97 2.53 0.15
N LEU A 809 47.84 1.30 -0.34
CA LEU A 809 46.58 0.56 -0.34
C LEU A 809 46.44 -0.12 1.03
N GLN A 810 45.28 0.03 1.68
CA GLN A 810 44.95 -0.67 2.91
C GLN A 810 43.78 -1.62 2.71
N LEU A 811 43.90 -2.80 3.32
CA LEU A 811 42.87 -3.82 3.40
C LEU A 811 42.12 -3.77 4.74
N SER A 812 40.93 -4.36 4.76
CA SER A 812 40.15 -4.53 6.00
C SER A 812 40.77 -5.50 7.00
N ALA A 813 41.56 -6.46 6.52
CA ALA A 813 42.28 -7.47 7.30
C ALA A 813 43.52 -7.96 6.53
N ALA A 814 44.33 -8.82 7.14
CA ALA A 814 45.43 -9.46 6.41
C ALA A 814 44.87 -10.30 5.25
N ALA A 815 45.49 -10.19 4.08
CA ALA A 815 45.08 -10.96 2.92
C ALA A 815 45.28 -12.47 3.19
N THR A 816 44.27 -13.31 2.95
CA THR A 816 44.40 -14.76 3.12
C THR A 816 45.18 -15.42 1.98
N GLU A 817 45.18 -14.77 0.82
CA GLU A 817 45.93 -15.10 -0.39
C GLU A 817 46.38 -13.79 -1.08
N ASP A 818 47.19 -13.87 -2.12
CA ASP A 818 47.66 -12.70 -2.85
C ASP A 818 46.48 -11.95 -3.51
N MET A 819 46.23 -10.71 -3.09
CA MET A 819 45.16 -9.89 -3.65
C MET A 819 45.68 -8.87 -4.64
N THR A 820 45.14 -8.88 -5.86
CA THR A 820 45.51 -7.94 -6.91
C THR A 820 44.52 -6.77 -6.95
N ILE A 821 45.05 -5.55 -6.85
CA ILE A 821 44.29 -4.30 -6.90
C ILE A 821 44.60 -3.60 -8.22
N ASN A 822 43.55 -3.26 -8.98
CA ASN A 822 43.66 -2.49 -10.22
C ASN A 822 43.77 -1.00 -9.90
N LEU A 823 44.64 -0.29 -10.62
CA LEU A 823 44.85 1.15 -10.44
C LEU A 823 44.49 1.92 -11.71
N ASN A 824 43.67 2.95 -11.56
CA ASN A 824 43.45 3.99 -12.57
C ASN A 824 43.92 5.33 -12.01
N CYS A 825 44.94 5.91 -12.61
CA CYS A 825 45.60 7.11 -12.07
C CYS A 825 45.28 8.38 -12.88
N GLY A 826 44.20 8.36 -13.66
CA GLY A 826 43.69 9.51 -14.40
C GLY A 826 44.75 10.15 -15.29
N THR A 827 45.05 11.43 -15.03
CA THR A 827 46.06 12.23 -15.75
C THR A 827 47.50 11.96 -15.29
N GLY A 828 47.70 11.29 -14.15
CA GLY A 828 49.02 10.88 -13.65
C GLY A 828 49.46 9.53 -14.22
N THR A 829 50.64 9.05 -13.80
CA THR A 829 51.16 7.74 -14.21
C THR A 829 51.52 6.92 -12.98
N CYS A 830 50.83 5.80 -12.77
CA CYS A 830 51.23 4.83 -11.76
C CYS A 830 52.32 3.91 -12.31
N ALA A 831 53.27 3.52 -11.46
CA ALA A 831 54.39 2.68 -11.86
C ALA A 831 53.92 1.33 -12.46
N ASN A 832 52.81 0.80 -11.95
CA ASN A 832 52.13 -0.38 -12.45
C ASN A 832 50.62 -0.10 -12.55
N SER A 833 49.94 -0.77 -13.48
CA SER A 833 48.46 -0.75 -13.59
C SER A 833 47.78 -1.61 -12.53
N THR A 834 48.54 -2.46 -11.84
CA THR A 834 48.06 -3.30 -10.74
C THR A 834 49.09 -3.35 -9.60
N VAL A 835 48.62 -3.59 -8.38
CA VAL A 835 49.44 -3.82 -7.18
C VAL A 835 48.96 -5.08 -6.50
N THR A 836 49.88 -6.00 -6.19
CA THR A 836 49.57 -7.20 -5.41
C THR A 836 49.89 -6.95 -3.95
N ILE A 837 48.91 -7.18 -3.08
CA ILE A 837 49.08 -7.26 -1.63
C ILE A 837 49.24 -8.74 -1.27
N PRO A 838 50.45 -9.18 -0.84
CA PRO A 838 50.69 -10.60 -0.61
C PRO A 838 49.88 -11.17 0.54
N ALA A 839 49.67 -12.48 0.52
CA ALA A 839 49.10 -13.22 1.64
C ALA A 839 49.81 -12.86 2.97
N GLY A 840 49.04 -12.62 4.02
CA GLY A 840 49.48 -12.22 5.36
C GLY A 840 49.71 -10.72 5.54
N GLN A 841 49.67 -9.90 4.47
CA GLN A 841 49.85 -8.44 4.56
C GLN A 841 48.50 -7.70 4.60
N THR A 842 48.47 -6.56 5.29
CA THR A 842 47.29 -5.67 5.36
C THR A 842 47.38 -4.47 4.42
N SER A 843 48.52 -4.28 3.75
CA SER A 843 48.77 -3.11 2.92
C SER A 843 49.89 -3.34 1.92
N ALA A 844 49.89 -2.58 0.83
CA ALA A 844 51.05 -2.43 -0.05
C ALA A 844 51.17 -0.98 -0.55
N THR A 845 52.41 -0.55 -0.81
CA THR A 845 52.71 0.78 -1.35
C THR A 845 52.89 0.73 -2.86
N PHE A 846 52.50 1.79 -3.56
CA PHE A 846 52.80 1.99 -4.96
C PHE A 846 53.13 3.45 -5.25
N THR A 847 53.80 3.66 -6.36
CA THR A 847 54.33 4.97 -6.72
C THR A 847 53.49 5.62 -7.80
N LEU A 848 53.15 6.90 -7.60
CA LEU A 848 52.46 7.78 -8.53
C LEU A 848 53.41 8.88 -9.01
N LYS A 849 53.50 9.05 -10.33
CA LYS A 849 54.15 10.20 -10.98
C LYS A 849 53.11 11.25 -11.34
N MET A 850 53.31 12.46 -10.86
CA MET A 850 52.46 13.61 -11.16
C MET A 850 52.65 14.08 -12.62
N PRO A 851 51.57 14.56 -13.29
CA PRO A 851 51.66 15.15 -14.62
C PRO A 851 52.40 16.49 -14.60
N ALA A 852 52.63 17.05 -15.80
CA ALA A 852 53.25 18.37 -15.96
C ALA A 852 52.35 19.53 -15.49
N SER A 853 51.04 19.30 -15.33
CA SER A 853 50.08 20.25 -14.78
C SER A 853 48.79 19.56 -14.33
N GLY A 854 48.08 20.14 -13.35
CA GLY A 854 46.75 19.69 -12.91
C GLY A 854 46.75 18.68 -11.76
N ASN A 855 45.55 18.33 -11.29
CA ASN A 855 45.34 17.37 -10.20
C ASN A 855 45.23 15.94 -10.73
N VAL A 856 45.50 14.97 -9.87
CA VAL A 856 45.39 13.54 -10.18
C VAL A 856 44.39 12.89 -9.25
N THR A 857 43.42 12.16 -9.79
CA THR A 857 42.57 11.26 -9.00
C THR A 857 42.99 9.83 -9.28
N VAL A 858 43.38 9.11 -8.23
CA VAL A 858 43.68 7.68 -8.27
C VAL A 858 42.46 6.92 -7.80
N THR A 859 42.01 5.97 -8.60
CA THR A 859 40.98 4.98 -8.26
C THR A 859 41.66 3.63 -8.15
N ALA A 860 41.59 3.01 -6.98
CA ALA A 860 41.99 1.63 -6.76
C ALA A 860 40.75 0.75 -6.64
N THR A 861 40.74 -0.38 -7.35
CA THR A 861 39.58 -1.29 -7.41
C THR A 861 40.05 -2.73 -7.20
N ASP A 862 39.48 -3.41 -6.21
CA ASP A 862 39.73 -4.84 -6.01
C ASP A 862 38.95 -5.72 -7.01
N ALA A 863 39.13 -7.04 -6.94
CA ALA A 863 38.47 -8.00 -7.82
C ALA A 863 36.94 -8.04 -7.66
N ASP A 864 36.43 -7.54 -6.53
CA ASP A 864 35.00 -7.49 -6.19
C ASP A 864 34.37 -6.13 -6.56
N ASN A 865 35.07 -5.30 -7.33
CA ASN A 865 34.68 -3.94 -7.71
C ASN A 865 34.58 -2.94 -6.55
N ASN A 866 35.13 -3.23 -5.36
CA ASN A 866 35.22 -2.22 -4.31
C ASN A 866 36.24 -1.17 -4.73
N SER A 867 35.74 0.03 -5.04
CA SER A 867 36.55 1.13 -5.55
C SER A 867 36.79 2.18 -4.47
N LYS A 868 38.04 2.58 -4.28
CA LYS A 868 38.46 3.64 -3.38
C LYS A 868 39.23 4.69 -4.15
N THR A 869 38.89 5.96 -3.91
CA THR A 869 39.47 7.08 -4.65
C THR A 869 40.28 8.00 -3.72
N MET A 870 41.37 8.54 -4.24
CA MET A 870 42.15 9.59 -3.59
C MET A 870 42.57 10.63 -4.63
N THR A 871 42.40 11.91 -4.32
CA THR A 871 42.85 13.01 -5.18
C THR A 871 44.10 13.66 -4.60
N ILE A 872 45.14 13.78 -5.43
CA ILE A 872 46.37 14.51 -5.14
C ILE A 872 46.36 15.82 -5.94
N THR A 873 46.52 16.93 -5.24
CA THR A 873 46.58 18.26 -5.86
C THR A 873 47.95 18.51 -6.48
N GLY A 874 48.00 18.94 -7.74
CA GLY A 874 49.27 19.25 -8.41
C GLY A 874 49.69 20.71 -8.20
N THR A 875 50.92 20.94 -7.73
CA THR A 875 51.46 22.29 -7.46
C THR A 875 52.59 22.68 -8.40
N ASP A 876 52.71 23.97 -8.71
CA ASP A 876 53.86 24.49 -9.46
C ASP A 876 55.14 24.37 -8.60
N PRO A 877 56.22 23.73 -9.09
CA PRO A 877 57.51 23.65 -8.42
C PRO A 877 58.07 25.01 -7.94
N ALA A 878 57.77 26.11 -8.64
CA ALA A 878 58.21 27.46 -8.28
C ALA A 878 57.48 28.04 -7.05
N THR A 879 56.35 27.45 -6.63
CA THR A 879 55.61 27.88 -5.44
C THR A 879 56.44 27.60 -4.18
N PRO A 880 56.67 28.56 -3.27
CA PRO A 880 57.40 28.29 -2.03
C PRO A 880 56.58 27.40 -1.08
N VAL A 881 57.25 26.59 -0.27
CA VAL A 881 56.63 25.86 0.85
C VAL A 881 56.21 26.87 1.92
N SER A 882 54.93 26.91 2.25
CA SER A 882 54.34 27.78 3.26
C SER A 882 53.27 27.02 4.05
N VAL A 883 52.75 27.61 5.13
CA VAL A 883 51.62 27.04 5.86
C VAL A 883 50.35 27.27 5.04
N ALA A 884 49.64 26.20 4.68
CA ALA A 884 48.32 26.30 4.06
C ALA A 884 47.23 26.52 5.11
N SER A 885 47.26 25.72 6.17
CA SER A 885 46.27 25.80 7.24
C SER A 885 46.85 25.44 8.61
N ILE A 886 46.19 25.98 9.62
CA ILE A 886 46.32 25.58 11.01
C ILE A 886 44.90 25.40 11.54
N VAL A 887 44.61 24.22 12.09
CA VAL A 887 43.28 23.87 12.62
C VAL A 887 43.41 23.29 14.01
N ALA A 888 42.38 23.48 14.83
CA ALA A 888 42.26 22.85 16.13
C ALA A 888 41.23 21.72 16.08
N ASP A 889 41.44 20.67 16.87
CA ASP A 889 40.44 19.63 17.10
C ASP A 889 39.18 20.16 17.79
N LYS A 890 39.27 21.31 18.48
CA LYS A 890 38.16 22.03 19.11
C LYS A 890 38.24 23.54 18.89
N GLN A 891 37.12 24.19 18.58
CA GLN A 891 37.06 25.65 18.37
C GLN A 891 37.02 26.48 19.67
N SER A 892 36.94 25.81 20.82
CA SER A 892 37.01 26.45 22.13
C SER A 892 37.83 25.63 23.11
N ILE A 893 38.45 26.31 24.06
CA ILE A 893 39.29 25.71 25.10
C ILE A 893 38.84 26.21 26.48
N ASN A 894 38.71 25.30 27.44
CA ASN A 894 38.38 25.68 28.81
C ASN A 894 39.61 26.33 29.47
N PRO A 895 39.44 27.22 30.47
CA PRO A 895 40.54 27.59 31.36
C PRO A 895 41.18 26.33 31.98
N GLY A 896 42.51 26.19 31.85
CA GLY A 896 43.26 24.99 32.29
C GLY A 896 43.22 23.81 31.30
N GLY A 897 42.54 23.97 30.16
CA GLY A 897 42.37 22.96 29.13
C GLY A 897 43.50 22.92 28.10
N LYS A 898 43.41 21.93 27.21
CA LYS A 898 44.35 21.69 26.10
C LYS A 898 43.58 21.48 24.80
N VAL A 899 44.20 21.87 23.69
CA VAL A 899 43.69 21.67 22.34
C VAL A 899 44.82 21.23 21.41
N THR A 900 44.55 20.28 20.54
CA THR A 900 45.53 19.77 19.57
C THR A 900 45.45 20.64 18.32
N LEU A 901 46.60 21.17 17.90
CA LEU A 901 46.71 21.96 16.68
C LEU A 901 47.38 21.13 15.59
N THR A 902 46.74 21.06 14.43
CA THR A 902 47.28 20.41 13.23
C THR A 902 47.71 21.49 12.24
N VAL A 903 48.98 21.50 11.87
CA VAL A 903 49.55 22.39 10.86
C VAL A 903 49.75 21.62 9.57
N THR A 904 49.25 22.17 8.47
CA THR A 904 49.37 21.59 7.13
C THR A 904 50.09 22.57 6.20
N LEU A 905 51.13 22.09 5.52
CA LEU A 905 51.83 22.84 4.48
C LEU A 905 50.99 22.95 3.20
N ASN A 906 51.23 23.96 2.39
CA ASN A 906 50.59 24.13 1.07
C ASN A 906 51.04 23.12 0.03
N LYS A 907 52.25 22.57 0.21
CA LYS A 907 52.79 21.46 -0.55
C LYS A 907 53.78 20.67 0.28
N TYR A 908 54.08 19.43 -0.13
CA TYR A 908 55.04 18.63 0.61
C TYR A 908 56.44 19.25 0.57
N ALA A 909 57.16 19.08 1.67
CA ALA A 909 58.50 19.62 1.80
C ALA A 909 59.52 18.67 1.14
N LYS A 910 60.31 19.15 0.15
CA LYS A 910 61.38 18.34 -0.48
C LYS A 910 62.53 18.02 0.47
N SER A 911 62.72 18.86 1.49
CA SER A 911 63.63 18.69 2.62
C SER A 911 62.88 18.94 3.92
N GLU A 912 63.47 18.58 5.05
CA GLU A 912 62.92 18.93 6.36
C GLU A 912 62.57 20.44 6.44
N THR A 913 61.36 20.76 6.91
CA THR A 913 60.85 22.13 6.98
C THR A 913 60.44 22.47 8.40
N THR A 914 60.89 23.63 8.85
CA THR A 914 60.58 24.16 10.19
C THR A 914 59.44 25.18 10.12
N VAL A 915 58.39 24.95 10.91
CA VAL A 915 57.28 25.88 11.14
C VAL A 915 57.45 26.53 12.51
N THR A 916 57.46 27.86 12.55
CA THR A 916 57.43 28.64 13.78
C THR A 916 56.00 28.91 14.18
N LEU A 917 55.66 28.66 15.45
CA LEU A 917 54.35 28.93 16.04
C LEU A 917 54.46 30.00 17.13
N THR A 918 53.53 30.94 17.15
CA THR A 918 53.42 31.96 18.20
C THR A 918 51.99 32.07 18.69
N SER A 919 51.78 32.23 20.00
CA SER A 919 50.51 32.68 20.57
C SER A 919 50.61 34.16 20.90
N ASP A 920 49.53 34.91 20.72
CA ASP A 920 49.41 36.31 21.13
C ASP A 920 49.12 36.50 22.63
N ASN A 921 48.93 35.40 23.37
CA ASN A 921 48.57 35.42 24.78
C ASN A 921 49.57 34.61 25.62
N GLU A 922 50.26 35.28 26.55
CA GLU A 922 51.28 34.66 27.40
C GLU A 922 50.73 33.54 28.32
N LYS A 923 49.41 33.53 28.57
CA LYS A 923 48.72 32.48 29.34
C LYS A 923 48.18 31.34 28.46
N ALA A 924 48.49 31.33 27.17
CA ALA A 924 48.17 30.24 26.25
C ALA A 924 49.47 29.74 25.58
N THR A 925 50.03 28.67 26.12
CA THR A 925 51.39 28.22 25.77
C THR A 925 51.37 27.10 24.73
N LEU A 926 52.24 27.20 23.73
CA LEU A 926 52.47 26.17 22.70
C LEU A 926 53.63 25.26 23.09
N ASN A 927 53.47 23.94 22.92
CA ASN A 927 54.55 22.99 23.15
C ASN A 927 54.58 21.87 22.10
N PRO A 928 55.56 21.85 21.18
CA PRO A 928 56.65 22.83 20.99
C PRO A 928 56.22 24.10 20.24
N THR A 929 56.98 25.19 20.39
CA THR A 929 56.84 26.46 19.61
C THR A 929 57.45 26.39 18.21
N THR A 930 58.14 25.30 17.91
CA THR A 930 58.76 25.03 16.61
C THR A 930 58.43 23.60 16.23
N LEU A 931 57.74 23.45 15.10
CA LEU A 931 57.38 22.15 14.54
C LEU A 931 58.29 21.80 13.37
N THR A 932 58.81 20.59 13.38
CA THR A 932 59.59 20.04 12.28
C THR A 932 58.72 19.10 11.46
N ILE A 933 58.57 19.39 10.16
CA ILE A 933 57.88 18.53 9.21
C ILE A 933 58.95 17.83 8.36
N PRO A 934 59.08 16.49 8.44
CA PRO A 934 60.07 15.74 7.67
C PRO A 934 59.90 15.89 6.15
N ALA A 935 60.96 15.60 5.40
CA ALA A 935 60.89 15.55 3.94
C ALA A 935 59.79 14.57 3.48
N LYS A 936 59.08 14.93 2.40
CA LYS A 936 57.93 14.20 1.84
C LYS A 936 56.73 14.05 2.79
N LYS A 937 56.62 14.87 3.82
CA LYS A 937 55.41 15.01 4.66
C LYS A 937 54.82 16.42 4.51
N MET A 938 53.55 16.57 4.89
CA MET A 938 52.84 17.86 4.86
C MET A 938 52.26 18.29 6.20
N VAL A 939 52.14 17.38 7.17
CA VAL A 939 51.39 17.59 8.40
C VAL A 939 52.27 17.33 9.63
N ALA A 940 52.14 18.19 10.64
CA ALA A 940 52.61 17.93 12.00
C ALA A 940 51.61 18.50 13.01
N THR A 941 51.60 17.93 14.21
CA THR A 941 50.72 18.36 15.30
C THR A 941 51.52 18.96 16.45
N THR A 942 50.93 19.95 17.13
CA THR A 942 51.41 20.52 18.40
C THR A 942 50.23 20.67 19.36
N GLU A 943 50.49 21.08 20.60
CA GLU A 943 49.47 21.34 21.60
C GLU A 943 49.49 22.81 22.04
N LEU A 944 48.30 23.40 22.19
CA LEU A 944 48.09 24.68 22.88
C LEU A 944 47.43 24.41 24.23
N SER A 945 48.03 24.89 25.30
CA SER A 945 47.52 24.79 26.67
C SER A 945 47.09 26.17 27.18
N ALA A 946 45.85 26.30 27.67
CA ALA A 946 45.37 27.50 28.35
C ALA A 946 45.64 27.41 29.86
N ALA A 947 46.13 28.48 30.48
CA ALA A 947 46.26 28.56 31.93
C ALA A 947 44.89 28.51 32.62
N ALA A 948 44.85 27.99 33.85
CA ALA A 948 43.62 27.88 34.64
C ALA A 948 42.99 29.25 34.97
N ASP A 949 43.78 30.32 34.96
CA ASP A 949 43.39 31.69 35.25
C ASP A 949 43.24 32.57 33.98
N LEU A 950 43.12 31.95 32.80
CA LEU A 950 42.80 32.64 31.55
C LEU A 950 41.30 32.98 31.52
N ALA A 951 40.98 34.27 31.31
CA ALA A 951 39.60 34.76 31.41
C ALA A 951 38.68 34.19 30.32
N GLU A 952 37.46 33.81 30.72
CA GLU A 952 36.40 33.42 29.81
C GLU A 952 36.02 34.57 28.84
N GLY A 953 35.71 34.22 27.60
CA GLY A 953 35.49 35.18 26.50
C GLY A 953 36.79 35.67 25.83
N THR A 954 37.97 35.30 26.33
CA THR A 954 39.24 35.62 25.66
C THR A 954 39.35 34.86 24.34
N ASN A 955 39.77 35.53 23.28
CA ASN A 955 40.08 34.90 22.01
C ASN A 955 41.61 34.82 21.86
N VAL A 956 42.16 33.60 21.83
CA VAL A 956 43.61 33.37 21.68
C VAL A 956 43.92 33.19 20.21
N LYS A 957 44.86 33.98 19.71
CA LYS A 957 45.34 33.87 18.33
C LYS A 957 46.64 33.08 18.28
N VAL A 958 46.65 32.00 17.51
CA VAL A 958 47.84 31.23 17.19
C VAL A 958 48.24 31.49 15.76
N THR A 959 49.50 31.83 15.54
CA THR A 959 50.08 32.11 14.23
C THR A 959 51.13 31.05 13.88
N ALA A 960 51.07 30.50 12.67
CA ALA A 960 52.01 29.52 12.12
C ALA A 960 52.67 30.05 10.85
N LYS A 961 53.99 29.90 10.72
CA LYS A 961 54.76 30.43 9.59
C LYS A 961 55.99 29.58 9.24
N VAL A 962 56.32 29.50 7.94
CA VAL A 962 57.60 28.95 7.45
C VAL A 962 58.50 30.12 7.01
N GLY A 963 59.62 30.36 7.71
CA GLY A 963 60.59 31.39 7.34
C GLY A 963 59.98 32.79 7.13
N THR A 964 60.12 33.35 5.93
CA THR A 964 59.58 34.68 5.55
C THR A 964 58.23 34.63 4.83
N THR A 965 57.61 33.46 4.69
CA THR A 965 56.32 33.29 3.98
C THR A 965 55.15 33.95 4.71
N GLU A 966 53.98 34.07 4.07
CA GLU A 966 52.77 34.57 4.73
C GLU A 966 52.40 33.67 5.93
N ALA A 967 52.02 34.28 7.05
CA ALA A 967 51.64 33.55 8.25
C ALA A 967 50.14 33.18 8.23
N LYS A 968 49.79 32.01 8.77
CA LYS A 968 48.39 31.59 8.94
C LYS A 968 47.98 31.65 10.40
N GLU A 969 46.75 32.06 10.64
CA GLU A 969 46.27 32.41 11.97
C GLU A 969 45.01 31.60 12.31
N LEU A 970 44.92 31.14 13.56
CA LEU A 970 43.77 30.45 14.13
C LEU A 970 43.34 31.18 15.40
N SER A 971 42.05 31.47 15.52
CA SER A 971 41.44 32.06 16.71
C SER A 971 40.71 30.98 17.49
N ILE A 972 41.02 30.85 18.79
CA ILE A 972 40.40 29.86 19.68
C ILE A 972 39.76 30.61 20.85
N ASN A 973 38.45 30.41 21.03
CA ASN A 973 37.70 31.08 22.09
C ASN A 973 37.83 30.33 23.42
N VAL A 974 38.07 31.07 24.49
CA VAL A 974 37.99 30.54 25.84
C VAL A 974 36.54 30.60 26.29
N LYS A 975 35.88 29.45 26.42
CA LYS A 975 34.46 29.35 26.84
C LYS A 975 34.30 28.20 27.82
N LYS A 976 33.36 28.35 28.77
CA LYS A 976 32.85 27.24 29.57
C LYS A 976 31.71 26.58 28.78
N ALA A 977 31.68 25.25 28.69
CA ALA A 977 30.66 24.53 27.91
C ALA A 977 29.27 24.66 28.55
N SER A 978 28.21 24.82 27.74
CA SER A 978 26.82 24.65 28.17
C SER A 978 26.43 23.17 28.12
N GLU A 979 25.91 22.66 29.23
CA GLU A 979 25.52 21.25 29.38
C GLU A 979 24.05 21.07 28.96
N LYS A 980 23.77 19.99 28.22
CA LYS A 980 22.42 19.58 27.81
C LYS A 980 21.91 18.51 28.78
N PHE A 981 20.69 18.68 29.26
CA PHE A 981 20.03 17.78 30.19
C PHE A 981 18.74 17.21 29.58
N VAL A 982 18.45 15.96 29.91
CA VAL A 982 17.23 15.25 29.49
C VAL A 982 16.62 14.64 30.73
N GLU A 983 15.39 15.04 31.03
CA GLU A 983 14.61 14.52 32.14
C GLU A 983 13.65 13.45 31.62
N THR A 984 13.79 12.24 32.16
CA THR A 984 12.91 11.10 31.89
C THR A 984 12.24 10.68 33.21
N PHE A 985 10.96 10.29 33.19
CA PHE A 985 10.24 9.94 34.43
C PHE A 985 10.33 8.44 34.81
N ASP A 986 11.34 7.72 34.30
CA ASP A 986 11.54 6.26 34.47
C ASP A 986 11.63 5.80 35.94
N GLY A 987 11.93 6.73 36.86
CA GLY A 987 12.09 6.46 38.29
C GLY A 987 10.81 6.55 39.13
N ILE A 988 9.68 7.00 38.55
CA ILE A 988 8.42 7.11 39.28
C ILE A 988 7.76 5.74 39.32
N LYS A 989 7.76 5.08 40.49
CA LYS A 989 7.05 3.80 40.64
C LYS A 989 5.55 4.00 40.38
N PRO A 990 4.93 3.22 39.50
CA PRO A 990 3.48 3.28 39.31
C PRO A 990 2.79 2.89 40.62
N GLU A 991 2.23 3.85 41.35
CA GLU A 991 1.15 3.50 42.27
C GLU A 991 -0.04 3.06 41.41
N LYS A 992 -0.53 1.83 41.61
CA LYS A 992 -1.73 1.30 40.95
C LYS A 992 -2.99 2.03 41.45
N SER A 993 -3.05 3.32 41.16
CA SER A 993 -4.09 4.25 41.59
C SER A 993 -4.68 4.89 40.35
N SER A 994 -5.99 4.69 40.13
CA SER A 994 -6.73 5.32 39.04
C SER A 994 -7.00 6.82 39.26
N SER A 995 -6.41 7.43 40.28
CA SER A 995 -6.65 8.81 40.70
C SER A 995 -5.50 9.74 40.32
N TYR A 996 -5.83 10.98 39.94
CA TYR A 996 -4.86 12.04 39.68
C TYR A 996 -4.43 12.67 41.01
N ALA A 997 -3.13 12.74 41.28
CA ALA A 997 -2.56 13.26 42.52
C ALA A 997 -1.36 14.20 42.22
N ASP A 998 -0.95 14.96 43.22
CA ASP A 998 0.27 15.77 43.11
C ASP A 998 1.49 14.87 43.36
N ILE A 999 2.47 14.93 42.44
CA ILE A 999 3.65 14.06 42.42
C ILE A 999 4.90 14.93 42.39
N GLU A 1000 5.89 14.62 43.22
CA GLU A 1000 7.22 15.21 43.16
C GLU A 1000 8.19 14.23 42.50
N PHE A 1001 8.92 14.70 41.49
CA PHE A 1001 9.95 13.94 40.78
C PHE A 1001 11.30 14.63 40.93
N THR A 1002 12.27 13.96 41.53
CA THR A 1002 13.65 14.48 41.60
C THR A 1002 14.40 14.06 40.35
N SER A 1003 15.00 15.03 39.67
CA SER A 1003 15.78 14.81 38.45
C SER A 1003 16.91 13.82 38.67
N THR A 1004 17.07 12.88 37.73
CA THR A 1004 18.19 11.94 37.65
C THR A 1004 19.35 12.51 36.83
N SER A 1005 19.07 13.50 35.98
CA SER A 1005 20.05 14.12 35.09
C SER A 1005 20.76 15.33 35.73
N VAL A 1006 20.12 15.99 36.70
CA VAL A 1006 20.67 17.15 37.43
C VAL A 1006 20.42 17.02 38.92
N THR A 1007 21.50 17.00 39.70
CA THR A 1007 21.41 16.93 41.16
C THR A 1007 20.78 18.21 41.72
N GLY A 1008 19.73 18.07 42.53
CA GLY A 1008 19.07 19.19 43.23
C GLY A 1008 17.92 19.85 42.47
N VAL A 1009 17.55 19.35 41.30
CA VAL A 1009 16.33 19.77 40.58
C VAL A 1009 15.18 18.83 40.93
N THR A 1010 14.04 19.40 41.32
CA THR A 1010 12.80 18.66 41.59
C THR A 1010 11.67 19.26 40.78
N TRP A 1011 11.00 18.42 39.99
CA TRP A 1011 9.82 18.74 39.20
C TRP A 1011 8.56 18.44 40.01
N ASN A 1012 7.69 19.44 40.13
CA ASN A 1012 6.40 19.34 40.80
C ASN A 1012 5.32 19.12 39.75
N ILE A 1013 4.59 18.02 39.86
CA ILE A 1013 3.55 17.61 38.92
C ILE A 1013 2.20 17.72 39.62
N ALA A 1014 1.39 18.70 39.24
CA ALA A 1014 0.06 18.90 39.78
C ALA A 1014 -0.97 18.04 39.03
N LYS A 1015 -1.73 17.21 39.76
CA LYS A 1015 -2.75 16.29 39.20
C LYS A 1015 -2.19 15.35 38.11
N GLY A 1016 -1.04 14.74 38.36
CA GLY A 1016 -0.45 13.69 37.54
C GLY A 1016 -1.00 12.30 37.87
N ARG A 1017 -0.81 11.36 36.93
CA ARG A 1017 -1.16 9.94 37.05
C ARG A 1017 -0.08 9.08 36.36
N THR A 1018 0.31 7.98 37.01
CA THR A 1018 1.49 7.16 36.66
C THR A 1018 1.18 5.68 36.39
N ASP A 1019 -0.07 5.22 36.53
CA ASP A 1019 -0.46 3.83 36.23
C ASP A 1019 -0.72 3.63 34.73
N LEU A 1020 0.30 3.16 34.01
CA LEU A 1020 0.26 3.03 32.55
C LEU A 1020 0.64 1.61 32.10
N ASP A 1021 0.04 0.58 32.69
CA ASP A 1021 0.21 -0.83 32.28
C ASP A 1021 -0.40 -1.15 30.89
N ALA A 1022 -0.86 -0.16 30.11
CA ALA A 1022 -1.37 -0.41 28.76
C ALA A 1022 -1.08 0.68 27.69
N TYR A 1023 -0.40 1.80 28.01
CA TYR A 1023 -0.38 2.97 27.08
C TYR A 1023 0.89 3.85 27.06
N THR A 1024 2.08 3.33 27.37
CA THR A 1024 3.34 4.08 27.17
C THR A 1024 4.29 3.35 26.22
N ILE A 1025 4.66 4.03 25.14
CA ILE A 1025 5.99 3.93 24.52
C ILE A 1025 7.01 4.19 25.65
N ASP A 1026 8.05 3.37 25.76
CA ASP A 1026 9.16 3.39 26.75
C ASP A 1026 8.87 3.16 28.24
N GLY A 1027 7.70 3.48 28.79
CA GLY A 1027 7.35 3.17 30.19
C GLY A 1027 7.50 4.32 31.20
N ALA A 1028 7.71 5.56 30.75
CA ALA A 1028 8.09 6.66 31.64
C ALA A 1028 7.41 8.02 31.43
N GLY A 1029 6.20 8.05 30.85
CA GLY A 1029 5.44 9.29 30.71
C GLY A 1029 4.53 9.61 31.91
N VAL A 1030 4.23 10.89 32.15
CA VAL A 1030 3.23 11.31 33.16
C VAL A 1030 1.98 11.87 32.49
N MET A 1031 0.83 11.29 32.82
CA MET A 1031 -0.47 11.72 32.30
C MET A 1031 -1.13 12.75 33.20
N PHE A 1032 -1.66 13.84 32.63
CA PHE A 1032 -2.52 14.77 33.35
C PHE A 1032 -3.64 15.34 32.47
N LYS A 1033 -4.75 15.71 33.10
CA LYS A 1033 -5.85 16.49 32.48
C LYS A 1033 -5.51 17.97 32.64
N LYS A 1034 -6.33 18.74 33.35
CA LYS A 1034 -6.05 20.13 33.71
C LYS A 1034 -5.06 20.22 34.88
N GLY A 1035 -3.79 19.98 34.57
CA GLY A 1035 -2.65 19.94 35.49
C GLY A 1035 -1.41 20.61 34.91
N SER A 1036 -0.32 20.62 35.68
CA SER A 1036 0.94 21.25 35.27
C SER A 1036 2.17 20.50 35.80
N ILE A 1037 3.29 20.66 35.11
CA ILE A 1037 4.63 20.23 35.54
C ILE A 1037 5.48 21.49 35.69
N SER A 1038 6.14 21.69 36.84
CA SER A 1038 6.92 22.90 37.07
C SER A 1038 8.17 22.69 37.90
N THR A 1039 9.20 23.51 37.66
CA THR A 1039 10.42 23.55 38.47
C THR A 1039 11.08 24.94 38.42
N THR A 1040 12.10 25.15 39.25
CA THR A 1040 13.01 26.30 39.15
C THR A 1040 14.42 25.81 38.88
N LEU A 1041 14.95 26.14 37.71
CA LEU A 1041 16.30 25.77 37.28
C LEU A 1041 17.29 26.84 37.71
N THR A 1042 18.21 26.50 38.63
CA THR A 1042 19.14 27.48 39.22
C THR A 1042 20.25 27.91 38.28
N SER A 1043 20.56 27.09 37.27
CA SER A 1043 21.65 27.26 36.30
C SER A 1043 21.26 28.07 35.06
N GLY A 1044 20.10 28.71 35.04
CA GLY A 1044 19.58 29.34 33.82
C GLY A 1044 19.09 28.33 32.79
N VAL A 1045 18.44 28.83 31.73
CA VAL A 1045 17.92 28.05 30.61
C VAL A 1045 18.25 28.74 29.29
N GLY A 1046 18.89 28.01 28.39
CA GLY A 1046 19.17 28.43 27.01
C GLY A 1046 18.02 28.08 26.08
N SER A 1047 17.59 26.83 26.11
CA SER A 1047 16.45 26.30 25.37
C SER A 1047 15.76 25.18 26.15
N ILE A 1048 14.50 24.92 25.83
CA ILE A 1048 13.72 23.81 26.38
C ILE A 1048 12.79 23.22 25.32
N SER A 1049 12.66 21.89 25.29
CA SER A 1049 11.74 21.13 24.45
C SER A 1049 11.01 20.08 25.29
N VAL A 1050 9.76 19.81 24.92
CA VAL A 1050 8.88 18.89 25.63
C VAL A 1050 8.17 17.98 24.64
N ASP A 1051 8.24 16.68 24.91
CA ASP A 1051 7.58 15.65 24.12
C ASP A 1051 6.16 15.44 24.66
N VAL A 1052 5.15 15.72 23.82
CA VAL A 1052 3.72 15.67 24.18
C VAL A 1052 3.00 14.60 23.36
N LYS A 1053 2.29 13.68 24.01
CA LYS A 1053 1.45 12.66 23.38
C LYS A 1053 -0.02 12.84 23.76
N ARG A 1054 -0.91 12.38 22.87
CA ARG A 1054 -2.37 12.43 23.05
C ARG A 1054 -2.87 11.29 23.96
N GLY A 1055 -3.72 11.61 24.95
CA GLY A 1055 -4.49 10.60 25.71
C GLY A 1055 -5.87 10.28 25.06
N TYR A 1056 -6.56 9.25 25.55
CA TYR A 1056 -7.72 8.58 24.90
C TYR A 1056 -8.76 9.42 24.14
N SER A 1057 -9.11 8.91 22.95
CA SER A 1057 -10.42 8.76 22.29
C SER A 1057 -11.53 9.81 22.52
N ASN A 1058 -11.36 10.99 21.92
CA ASN A 1058 -12.44 11.91 21.52
C ASN A 1058 -11.88 12.99 20.57
N THR A 1059 -12.72 13.53 19.69
CA THR A 1059 -12.42 14.60 18.69
C THR A 1059 -12.14 15.98 19.29
N ASP A 1060 -12.27 16.13 20.61
CA ASP A 1060 -12.13 17.40 21.30
C ASP A 1060 -10.67 17.92 21.33
N LYS A 1061 -10.56 19.25 21.24
CA LYS A 1061 -9.29 20.01 21.24
C LYS A 1061 -8.52 19.86 22.57
N ARG A 1062 -7.22 19.61 22.50
CA ARG A 1062 -6.26 19.64 23.63
C ARG A 1062 -5.32 20.83 23.48
N VAL A 1063 -4.96 21.50 24.58
CA VAL A 1063 -4.12 22.71 24.54
C VAL A 1063 -3.08 22.68 25.66
N VAL A 1064 -1.82 22.50 25.29
CA VAL A 1064 -0.65 22.49 26.18
C VAL A 1064 0.15 23.78 25.98
N LYS A 1065 0.59 24.39 27.08
CA LYS A 1065 1.39 25.62 27.10
C LYS A 1065 2.71 25.39 27.82
N LEU A 1066 3.76 26.06 27.36
CA LEU A 1066 5.08 26.08 27.98
C LEU A 1066 5.42 27.53 28.35
N LEU A 1067 5.73 27.75 29.63
CA LEU A 1067 6.00 29.05 30.22
C LEU A 1067 7.40 29.08 30.84
N VAL A 1068 8.08 30.21 30.66
CA VAL A 1068 9.38 30.52 31.27
C VAL A 1068 9.28 31.87 31.98
N ASP A 1069 9.47 31.88 33.31
CA ASP A 1069 9.17 33.01 34.22
C ASP A 1069 7.76 33.58 34.01
N ASP A 1070 6.76 32.69 34.04
CA ASP A 1070 5.33 33.02 33.90
C ASP A 1070 4.94 33.65 32.55
N LYS A 1071 5.85 33.65 31.56
CA LYS A 1071 5.57 34.09 30.18
C LYS A 1071 5.44 32.88 29.26
N GLU A 1072 4.31 32.78 28.56
CA GLU A 1072 4.10 31.78 27.51
C GLU A 1072 5.11 31.98 26.38
N CYS A 1073 5.93 30.97 26.14
CA CYS A 1073 6.91 30.95 25.05
C CYS A 1073 6.60 29.87 24.01
N GLY A 1074 5.76 28.87 24.37
CA GLY A 1074 5.30 27.83 23.46
C GLY A 1074 3.85 27.45 23.73
N LYS A 1075 3.12 27.10 22.66
CA LYS A 1075 1.73 26.60 22.73
C LYS A 1075 1.50 25.53 21.67
N LEU A 1076 0.92 24.41 22.09
CA LEU A 1076 0.54 23.28 21.24
C LEU A 1076 -0.97 23.06 21.31
N GLU A 1077 -1.63 23.01 20.16
CA GLU A 1077 -3.05 22.67 20.03
C GLU A 1077 -3.19 21.37 19.21
N ILE A 1078 -3.90 20.37 19.75
CA ILE A 1078 -4.11 19.07 19.10
C ILE A 1078 -5.60 18.90 18.83
N SER A 1079 -5.99 18.79 17.55
CA SER A 1079 -7.36 18.52 17.06
C SER A 1079 -7.32 17.66 15.81
N GLU A 1080 -7.98 16.48 15.81
CA GLU A 1080 -8.05 15.56 14.67
C GLU A 1080 -9.49 15.02 14.51
N SER A 1081 -9.94 14.90 13.27
CA SER A 1081 -11.18 14.21 12.87
C SER A 1081 -10.98 12.69 12.79
N THR A 1082 -12.07 11.94 12.88
CA THR A 1082 -12.18 10.53 13.31
C THR A 1082 -11.54 9.43 12.45
N LYS A 1083 -10.67 9.70 11.47
CA LYS A 1083 -10.08 8.65 10.60
C LYS A 1083 -8.59 8.33 10.77
N GLU A 1084 -7.82 9.09 11.57
CA GLU A 1084 -6.38 8.85 11.78
C GLU A 1084 -6.01 8.36 13.20
N ALA A 1085 -7.01 8.00 14.02
CA ALA A 1085 -6.85 7.76 15.46
C ALA A 1085 -6.12 6.44 15.85
N LYS A 1086 -5.23 5.89 15.01
CA LYS A 1086 -4.40 4.73 15.34
C LYS A 1086 -2.88 4.97 15.24
N GLU A 1087 -2.42 6.14 14.81
CA GLU A 1087 -1.00 6.51 14.90
C GLU A 1087 -0.71 7.30 16.19
N TYR A 1088 0.16 6.76 17.05
CA TYR A 1088 0.61 7.41 18.29
C TYR A 1088 1.63 8.51 17.98
N LYS A 1089 1.16 9.62 17.40
CA LYS A 1089 2.00 10.77 17.05
C LYS A 1089 2.52 11.50 18.29
N THR A 1090 3.84 11.60 18.42
CA THR A 1090 4.50 12.48 19.39
C THR A 1090 4.62 13.89 18.81
N TYR A 1091 4.19 14.88 19.57
CA TYR A 1091 4.29 16.29 19.24
C TYR A 1091 5.40 16.94 20.04
N GLN A 1092 6.18 17.83 19.43
CA GLN A 1092 7.22 18.62 20.12
C GLN A 1092 6.69 20.01 20.47
N LEU A 1093 6.94 20.45 21.70
CA LEU A 1093 6.67 21.80 22.18
C LEU A 1093 7.96 22.46 22.64
N GLU A 1094 8.42 23.47 21.90
CA GLU A 1094 9.74 24.09 22.10
C GLU A 1094 9.66 25.56 22.56
N CYS A 1095 10.65 25.96 23.36
CA CYS A 1095 11.04 27.35 23.58
C CYS A 1095 12.55 27.50 23.43
N ASN A 1096 12.98 27.98 22.26
CA ASN A 1096 14.38 28.23 21.93
C ASN A 1096 14.81 29.66 22.36
N ASP A 1097 16.13 29.90 22.38
CA ASP A 1097 16.76 31.22 22.57
C ASP A 1097 16.32 32.01 23.82
N GLN A 1098 16.04 31.33 24.93
CA GLN A 1098 15.72 31.98 26.20
C GLN A 1098 16.92 32.74 26.75
N ASN A 1099 18.12 32.12 26.70
CA ASN A 1099 19.39 32.71 27.13
C ASN A 1099 19.28 33.46 28.48
N LYS A 1100 18.56 32.87 29.43
CA LYS A 1100 18.32 33.47 30.74
C LYS A 1100 19.26 32.86 31.76
N SER A 1101 20.07 33.71 32.41
CA SER A 1101 20.98 33.32 33.47
C SER A 1101 20.34 33.45 34.85
N GLY A 1102 20.78 32.63 35.80
CA GLY A 1102 20.26 32.60 37.17
C GLY A 1102 19.01 31.73 37.33
N PRO A 1103 18.32 31.78 38.50
CA PRO A 1103 17.14 30.96 38.75
C PRO A 1103 15.99 31.31 37.80
N VAL A 1104 15.54 30.34 37.00
CA VAL A 1104 14.46 30.48 36.01
C VAL A 1104 13.32 29.53 36.34
N LYS A 1105 12.08 30.03 36.39
CA LYS A 1105 10.89 29.19 36.59
C LYS A 1105 10.44 28.61 35.26
N VAL A 1106 10.21 27.30 35.20
CA VAL A 1106 9.67 26.60 34.04
C VAL A 1106 8.34 25.95 34.42
N GLU A 1107 7.32 26.09 33.57
CA GLU A 1107 6.00 25.49 33.79
C GLU A 1107 5.38 24.99 32.47
N ILE A 1108 4.96 23.72 32.45
CA ILE A 1108 4.23 23.08 31.36
C ILE A 1108 2.81 22.84 31.85
N THR A 1109 1.80 23.40 31.17
CA THR A 1109 0.41 23.36 31.64
C THR A 1109 -0.53 22.90 30.55
N ASN A 1110 -1.32 21.86 30.83
CA ASN A 1110 -2.45 21.49 30.00
C ASN A 1110 -3.69 22.25 30.49
N THR A 1111 -4.28 23.02 29.59
CA THR A 1111 -5.38 23.93 29.92
C THR A 1111 -6.76 23.29 29.72
N THR A 1112 -6.82 22.06 29.18
CA THR A 1112 -8.07 21.33 28.92
C THR A 1112 -8.28 20.17 29.89
N GLU A 1113 -9.53 19.73 30.03
CA GLU A 1113 -9.88 18.54 30.83
C GLU A 1113 -9.55 17.21 30.11
N ARG A 1114 -8.98 17.30 28.92
CA ARG A 1114 -8.63 16.15 28.09
C ARG A 1114 -7.19 15.72 28.39
N GLN A 1115 -6.98 14.41 28.43
CA GLN A 1115 -5.70 13.83 28.84
C GLN A 1115 -4.60 14.10 27.80
N VAL A 1116 -3.43 14.49 28.31
CA VAL A 1116 -2.15 14.49 27.58
C VAL A 1116 -1.13 13.71 28.39
N VAL A 1117 -0.10 13.22 27.72
CA VAL A 1117 1.06 12.56 28.34
C VAL A 1117 2.29 13.37 28.00
N ILE A 1118 3.11 13.68 29.01
CA ILE A 1118 4.44 14.28 28.83
C ILE A 1118 5.48 13.19 29.03
N ASP A 1119 6.34 13.02 28.03
CA ASP A 1119 7.29 11.92 27.93
C ASP A 1119 8.68 12.35 28.43
N ASN A 1120 9.30 13.29 27.72
CA ASN A 1120 10.63 13.83 28.01
C ASN A 1120 10.60 15.35 28.12
N ILE A 1121 11.46 15.90 28.97
CA ILE A 1121 11.79 17.32 29.01
C ILE A 1121 13.27 17.48 28.74
N THR A 1122 13.62 18.10 27.60
CA THR A 1122 15.01 18.37 27.21
C THR A 1122 15.31 19.84 27.39
N TRP A 1123 16.42 20.20 28.06
CA TRP A 1123 16.80 21.60 28.21
C TRP A 1123 18.33 21.80 28.21
N THR A 1124 18.76 23.03 27.93
CA THR A 1124 20.19 23.41 27.96
C THR A 1124 20.42 24.44 29.07
N ALA A 1125 21.45 24.24 29.91
CA ALA A 1125 21.84 25.23 30.90
C ALA A 1125 22.49 26.46 30.23
N PHE A 1126 22.27 27.63 30.82
CA PHE A 1126 22.75 28.91 30.29
C PHE A 1126 23.45 29.77 31.36
#